data_AF-A0A525BXN0-F1
#
_entry.id   AF-A0A525BXN0-F1
#
_cell.length_a   1.000
_cell.length_b   1.000
_cell.length_c   1.000
_cell.angle_alpha   90.00
_cell.angle_beta   90.00
_cell.angle_gamma   90.00
#
_symmetry.space_group_name_H-M   'P 1'
#
loop_
_entity.id
_entity.type
_entity.pdbx_description
1 polymer ?
#
loop_
_entity_poly.entity_id
_entity_poly.type
_entity_poly.pdbx_seq_one_letter_code
_entity_poly.pdbx_strand_id
1 'polypeptide(L)'
;MDFFVPGRICLFGEHSDWAGGYRRINGELHKGLTIITGTNQGLHATVTKHSDRLVYHPSPDQGASLPPLDIPMNLDVLLEMAQQGEYYSYIAGVAYQVLTHYQVQGLEIRNHATTLPMQKGLSSSAAVSVLVARAFNRIYDLKMTVRGEMEMAYRGEITTPSRCGRMDQGCAFGSRPILMTYDGDQIDVVELRTPKDLHYVIVDLGRTKDTKKILSRLNHCYPFADDPMQEAVQHYLGPVNTRITGQAVQALQNGDTPLLGRLMTEAQAEFDAHCIPACPSELASPHLHALLEHDAIQPLVYGGKGVGSQGDGSAQFLAKDRQSQVRLMELIEKDLGLSCLELTIKASNTVRKAVIPAAGFGTRLFPATKSLKKEFFPVLGPDGRMKPVIMAIVEEAANAGVKDIGIIAQERDHDLFKQFFQTPPPIEHYNKLSQEHREYSDYVLELGKGISLITQDVQDGFGHAVFCARQWVGDESFLLMLGDHIYSTSAELSCVEQLLRVHETTGLSVVGLKPTPAEQVRLFGCASGTWRQGQDILNITRFAEKPNLDFARNHLVVEGLPQDTFFTLFGMYILTPRIFALLEDNILCNRREGGEFQLTSCLDSLRQEQGFVGCVIQGERFDVGVPDGYRRTMIEFGDSSS
;
A
#
# COMPACT_ATOMS: atom_id res chain seq x y z
N MET A 1 -2.42 -16.88 16.10
CA MET A 1 -2.40 -15.99 14.92
C MET A 1 -0.96 -15.75 14.54
N ASP A 2 -0.64 -15.78 13.24
CA ASP A 2 0.71 -15.57 12.73
C ASP A 2 0.99 -14.08 12.49
N PHE A 3 2.21 -13.67 12.80
CA PHE A 3 2.69 -12.31 12.67
C PHE A 3 4.04 -12.28 11.99
N PHE A 4 4.21 -11.31 11.11
CA PHE A 4 5.51 -10.88 10.60
C PHE A 4 5.71 -9.41 10.95
N VAL A 5 6.88 -9.08 11.49
CA VAL A 5 7.31 -7.70 11.70
C VAL A 5 8.70 -7.53 11.09
N PRO A 6 8.85 -6.69 10.06
CA PRO A 6 10.15 -6.49 9.43
C PRO A 6 11.08 -5.68 10.34
N GLY A 7 12.39 -5.75 10.08
CA GLY A 7 13.29 -4.68 10.49
C GLY A 7 13.03 -3.41 9.69
N ARG A 8 13.88 -2.38 9.87
CA ARG A 8 13.80 -1.13 9.09
C ARG A 8 15.14 -0.68 8.55
N ILE A 9 15.12 -0.08 7.37
CA ILE A 9 16.24 0.68 6.83
C ILE A 9 15.83 2.15 6.63
N CYS A 10 16.74 3.06 6.95
CA CYS A 10 16.60 4.46 6.57
C CYS A 10 17.15 4.63 5.15
N LEU A 11 16.30 5.09 4.23
CA LEU A 11 16.70 5.41 2.87
C LEU A 11 17.36 6.80 2.83
N PHE A 12 16.78 7.77 3.55
CA PHE A 12 17.26 9.16 3.64
C PHE A 12 16.96 9.79 4.99
N GLY A 13 17.85 10.67 5.44
CA GLY A 13 17.63 11.55 6.60
C GLY A 13 17.99 10.95 7.95
N GLU A 14 18.99 10.06 8.00
CA GLU A 14 19.50 9.56 9.27
C GLU A 14 19.78 10.68 10.27
N HIS A 15 19.53 10.39 11.55
CA HIS A 15 19.72 11.30 12.69
C HIS A 15 18.75 12.48 12.79
N SER A 16 17.97 12.77 11.75
CA SER A 16 17.01 13.87 11.78
C SER A 16 15.85 13.64 12.75
N ASP A 17 15.62 12.41 13.19
CA ASP A 17 14.58 12.05 14.16
C ASP A 17 14.80 12.65 15.55
N TRP A 18 16.01 12.53 16.10
CA TRP A 18 16.36 13.19 17.36
C TRP A 18 16.71 14.67 17.17
N ALA A 19 17.30 15.05 16.02
CA ALA A 19 17.62 16.45 15.72
C ALA A 19 16.35 17.32 15.66
N GLY A 20 15.32 16.85 14.96
CA GLY A 20 14.01 17.51 14.92
C GLY A 20 13.32 17.56 16.30
N GLY A 21 13.64 16.62 17.18
CA GLY A 21 13.18 16.60 18.56
C GLY A 21 13.67 17.77 19.41
N TYR A 22 14.83 18.36 19.08
CA TYR A 22 15.35 19.55 19.78
C TYR A 22 14.56 20.84 19.48
N ARG A 23 13.64 20.84 18.51
CA ARG A 23 12.73 21.97 18.25
C ARG A 23 11.84 22.34 19.44
N ARG A 24 11.61 21.39 20.37
CA ARG A 24 10.93 21.68 21.64
C ARG A 24 11.70 22.66 22.53
N ILE A 25 13.02 22.78 22.32
CA ILE A 25 13.92 23.69 23.05
C ILE A 25 14.27 24.91 22.19
N ASN A 26 14.54 24.70 20.89
CA ASN A 26 14.91 25.75 19.95
C ASN A 26 14.04 25.69 18.68
N GLY A 27 13.01 26.52 18.60
CA GLY A 27 12.04 26.54 17.50
C GLY A 27 12.60 26.96 16.13
N GLU A 28 13.79 27.56 16.10
CA GLU A 28 14.49 27.98 14.88
C GLU A 28 15.16 26.80 14.14
N LEU A 29 15.41 25.67 14.83
CA LEU A 29 15.97 24.48 14.19
C LEU A 29 15.01 23.93 13.14
N HIS A 30 15.49 23.39 12.03
CA HIS A 30 14.62 22.78 11.02
C HIS A 30 13.89 21.53 11.53
N LYS A 31 12.73 21.23 10.94
CA LYS A 31 12.02 19.96 11.18
C LYS A 31 12.91 18.80 10.72
N GLY A 32 12.89 17.70 11.47
CA GLY A 32 13.53 16.47 11.05
C GLY A 32 12.71 15.78 9.97
N LEU A 33 13.35 15.23 8.94
CA LEU A 33 12.70 14.41 7.91
C LEU A 33 13.50 13.12 7.71
N THR A 34 12.81 11.97 7.71
CA THR A 34 13.39 10.67 7.35
C THR A 34 12.50 9.95 6.35
N ILE A 35 13.08 9.26 5.38
CA ILE A 35 12.38 8.24 4.59
C ILE A 35 12.89 6.88 5.04
N ILE A 36 12.00 6.02 5.50
CA ILE A 36 12.35 4.66 5.92
C ILE A 36 11.45 3.63 5.24
N THR A 37 11.88 2.38 5.22
CA THR A 37 11.04 1.25 4.79
C THR A 37 11.38 0.00 5.59
N GLY A 38 10.42 -0.93 5.69
CA GLY A 38 10.64 -2.24 6.27
C GLY A 38 11.49 -3.14 5.39
N THR A 39 12.33 -3.97 6.01
CA THR A 39 13.16 -4.95 5.31
C THR A 39 12.39 -6.22 4.92
N ASN A 40 12.96 -7.03 4.03
CA ASN A 40 12.45 -8.38 3.73
C ASN A 40 12.66 -9.36 4.89
N GLN A 41 13.60 -9.04 5.79
CA GLN A 41 13.95 -9.80 6.98
C GLN A 41 13.21 -9.25 8.21
N GLY A 42 12.90 -10.11 9.17
CA GLY A 42 12.13 -9.73 10.34
C GLY A 42 11.94 -10.84 11.37
N LEU A 43 10.95 -10.63 12.23
CA LEU A 43 10.49 -11.58 13.24
C LEU A 43 9.24 -12.29 12.73
N HIS A 44 9.22 -13.61 12.80
CA HIS A 44 8.06 -14.43 12.52
C HIS A 44 7.58 -15.09 13.82
N ALA A 45 6.35 -14.80 14.22
CA ALA A 45 5.83 -15.27 15.49
C ALA A 45 4.40 -15.77 15.41
N THR A 46 4.11 -16.81 16.18
CA THR A 46 2.75 -17.22 16.52
C THR A 46 2.38 -16.64 17.87
N VAL A 47 1.19 -16.04 17.96
CA VAL A 47 0.68 -15.47 19.20
C VAL A 47 -0.65 -16.09 19.58
N THR A 48 -0.78 -16.41 20.87
CA THR A 48 -2.03 -16.84 21.49
C THR A 48 -2.30 -16.03 22.77
N LYS A 49 -3.56 -16.07 23.20
CA LYS A 49 -3.99 -15.43 24.44
C LYS A 49 -3.53 -16.27 25.64
N HIS A 50 -3.05 -15.60 26.69
CA HIS A 50 -2.74 -16.23 27.97
C HIS A 50 -3.61 -15.61 29.09
N SER A 51 -3.91 -16.36 30.14
CA SER A 51 -4.81 -15.92 31.23
C SER A 51 -4.30 -14.69 31.99
N ASP A 52 -3.02 -14.67 32.32
CA ASP A 52 -2.46 -13.75 33.32
C ASP A 52 -0.94 -13.50 33.19
N ARG A 53 -0.28 -14.04 32.16
CA ARG A 53 1.19 -14.00 32.02
C ARG A 53 1.63 -13.58 30.62
N LEU A 54 2.77 -12.91 30.55
CA LEU A 54 3.47 -12.60 29.32
C LEU A 54 4.60 -13.62 29.14
N VAL A 55 4.39 -14.53 28.19
CA VAL A 55 5.33 -15.58 27.84
C VAL A 55 5.93 -15.28 26.47
N TYR A 56 7.25 -15.23 26.36
CA TYR A 56 7.95 -15.04 25.09
C TYR A 56 8.98 -16.13 24.86
N HIS A 57 8.80 -16.91 23.80
CA HIS A 57 9.76 -17.91 23.35
C HIS A 57 10.60 -17.30 22.22
N PRO A 58 11.93 -17.12 22.40
CA PRO A 58 12.82 -16.57 21.37
C PRO A 58 13.05 -17.56 20.22
N SER A 59 13.46 -17.04 19.06
CA SER A 59 13.77 -17.88 17.90
C SER A 59 15.04 -18.70 18.13
N PRO A 60 15.10 -19.95 17.62
CA PRO A 60 16.34 -20.73 17.56
C PRO A 60 17.49 -20.01 16.84
N ASP A 61 17.17 -19.09 15.92
CA ASP A 61 18.15 -18.36 15.10
C ASP A 61 18.92 -17.29 15.88
N GLN A 62 18.49 -16.92 17.09
CA GLN A 62 19.10 -15.84 17.88
C GLN A 62 20.41 -16.24 18.61
N GLY A 63 21.05 -17.35 18.23
CA GLY A 63 22.24 -17.87 18.90
C GLY A 63 21.94 -18.50 20.27
N ALA A 64 22.90 -19.24 20.84
CA ALA A 64 22.67 -20.19 21.93
C ALA A 64 21.86 -19.65 23.15
N SER A 65 20.61 -20.10 23.24
CA SER A 65 19.74 -20.23 24.43
C SER A 65 19.47 -18.95 25.26
N LEU A 66 18.83 -17.96 24.66
CA LEU A 66 17.99 -17.05 25.47
C LEU A 66 16.83 -17.87 26.08
N PRO A 67 16.69 -17.96 27.42
CA PRO A 67 15.61 -18.72 28.04
C PRO A 67 14.26 -18.05 27.78
N PRO A 68 13.14 -18.79 27.65
CA PRO A 68 11.84 -18.16 27.52
C PRO A 68 11.58 -17.15 28.64
N LEU A 69 11.05 -15.99 28.28
CA LEU A 69 10.50 -15.06 29.23
C LEU A 69 9.18 -15.62 29.74
N ASP A 70 8.98 -15.60 31.06
CA ASP A 70 7.70 -15.95 31.66
C ASP A 70 7.47 -15.08 32.90
N ILE A 71 6.70 -14.00 32.74
CA ILE A 71 6.42 -13.02 33.81
C ILE A 71 4.92 -12.75 33.94
N PRO A 72 4.42 -12.47 35.17
CA PRO A 72 3.01 -12.09 35.35
C PRO A 72 2.69 -10.77 34.65
N MET A 73 1.46 -10.63 34.13
CA MET A 73 0.90 -9.37 33.64
C MET A 73 0.52 -8.46 34.83
N ASN A 74 1.54 -7.95 35.51
CA ASN A 74 1.42 -7.05 36.65
C ASN A 74 2.27 -5.80 36.40
N LEU A 75 1.74 -4.62 36.71
CA LEU A 75 2.39 -3.34 36.39
C LEU A 75 3.79 -3.21 37.03
N ASP A 76 3.93 -3.56 38.31
CA ASP A 76 5.21 -3.42 39.03
C ASP A 76 6.27 -4.36 38.46
N VAL A 77 5.89 -5.62 38.19
CA VAL A 77 6.81 -6.62 37.61
C VAL A 77 7.24 -6.24 36.19
N LEU A 78 6.30 -5.78 35.36
CA LEU A 78 6.59 -5.37 33.99
C LEU A 78 7.50 -4.12 33.97
N LEU A 79 7.27 -3.17 34.87
CA LEU A 79 8.08 -1.96 34.98
C LEU A 79 9.50 -2.28 35.46
N GLU A 80 9.64 -3.12 36.50
CA GLU A 80 10.94 -3.55 37.00
C GLU A 80 11.76 -4.24 35.90
N MET A 81 11.13 -5.14 35.13
CA MET A 81 11.78 -5.82 34.01
C MET A 81 12.14 -4.86 32.86
N ALA A 82 11.28 -3.88 32.57
CA ALA A 82 11.56 -2.86 31.56
C ALA A 82 12.79 -2.01 31.91
N GLN A 83 13.04 -1.77 33.20
CA GLN A 83 14.15 -0.93 33.67
C GLN A 83 15.52 -1.63 33.69
N GLN A 84 15.59 -2.96 33.47
CA GLN A 84 16.84 -3.72 33.49
C GLN A 84 17.76 -3.42 32.29
N GLY A 85 17.20 -3.02 31.14
CA GLY A 85 17.96 -2.67 29.94
C GLY A 85 18.48 -3.88 29.14
N GLU A 86 17.88 -5.05 29.32
CA GLU A 86 18.20 -6.28 28.58
C GLU A 86 17.23 -6.51 27.40
N TYR A 87 17.43 -7.58 26.61
CA TYR A 87 16.57 -7.88 25.45
C TYR A 87 15.08 -7.97 25.80
N TYR A 88 14.73 -8.58 26.94
CA TYR A 88 13.34 -8.70 27.39
C TYR A 88 12.74 -7.41 27.93
N SER A 89 13.56 -6.39 28.23
CA SER A 89 13.07 -5.10 28.70
C SER A 89 12.18 -4.41 27.67
N TYR A 90 12.44 -4.57 26.37
CA TYR A 90 11.58 -4.04 25.30
C TYR A 90 10.19 -4.68 25.31
N ILE A 91 10.14 -6.00 25.48
CA ILE A 91 8.88 -6.76 25.55
C ILE A 91 8.07 -6.35 26.78
N ALA A 92 8.72 -6.29 27.95
CA ALA A 92 8.08 -5.89 29.20
C ALA A 92 7.63 -4.43 29.18
N GLY A 93 8.43 -3.52 28.61
CA GLY A 93 8.10 -2.11 28.49
C GLY A 93 6.85 -1.86 27.65
N VAL A 94 6.71 -2.54 26.50
CA VAL A 94 5.50 -2.43 25.69
C VAL A 94 4.29 -3.03 26.41
N ALA A 95 4.44 -4.20 27.04
CA ALA A 95 3.35 -4.80 27.81
C ALA A 95 2.91 -3.93 29.00
N TYR A 96 3.85 -3.28 29.71
CA TYR A 96 3.57 -2.31 30.76
C TYR A 96 2.70 -1.15 30.23
N GLN A 97 3.09 -0.58 29.08
CA GLN A 97 2.35 0.51 28.47
C GLN A 97 0.96 0.06 28.02
N VAL A 98 0.83 -1.10 27.40
CA VAL A 98 -0.49 -1.65 27.02
C VAL A 98 -1.36 -1.86 28.25
N LEU A 99 -0.84 -2.47 29.32
CA LEU A 99 -1.59 -2.75 30.54
C LEU A 99 -2.03 -1.47 31.27
N THR A 100 -1.26 -0.39 31.14
CA THR A 100 -1.59 0.93 31.70
C THR A 100 -2.74 1.60 30.96
N HIS A 101 -2.91 1.33 29.65
CA HIS A 101 -3.88 2.01 28.79
C HIS A 101 -5.12 1.14 28.47
N TYR A 102 -5.02 -0.18 28.58
CA TYR A 102 -6.05 -1.12 28.15
C TYR A 102 -6.28 -2.23 29.18
N GLN A 103 -7.53 -2.69 29.25
CA GLN A 103 -7.90 -3.87 30.04
C GLN A 103 -7.59 -5.14 29.23
N VAL A 104 -6.40 -5.68 29.43
CA VAL A 104 -5.93 -6.90 28.76
C VAL A 104 -5.45 -7.94 29.75
N GLN A 105 -5.37 -9.18 29.29
CA GLN A 105 -4.75 -10.31 29.99
C GLN A 105 -3.37 -10.61 29.38
N GLY A 106 -2.84 -11.81 29.61
CA GLY A 106 -1.55 -12.27 29.09
C GLY A 106 -1.50 -12.56 27.60
N LEU A 107 -0.28 -12.73 27.09
CA LEU A 107 0.01 -13.26 25.77
C LEU A 107 1.07 -14.34 25.87
N GLU A 108 0.95 -15.34 25.02
CA GLU A 108 2.08 -16.22 24.69
C GLU A 108 2.52 -15.92 23.26
N ILE A 109 3.76 -15.47 23.12
CA ILE A 109 4.41 -15.11 21.86
C ILE A 109 5.51 -16.14 21.60
N ARG A 110 5.41 -16.87 20.50
CA ARG A 110 6.42 -17.83 20.04
C ARG A 110 7.07 -17.29 18.77
N ASN A 111 8.21 -16.63 18.92
CA ASN A 111 9.05 -16.22 17.79
C ASN A 111 9.74 -17.47 17.25
N HIS A 112 9.30 -17.95 16.09
CA HIS A 112 9.76 -19.22 15.52
C HIS A 112 10.80 -19.03 14.41
N ALA A 113 11.00 -17.82 13.92
CA ALA A 113 12.10 -17.50 13.01
C ALA A 113 12.51 -16.02 13.14
N THR A 114 13.82 -15.76 13.18
CA THR A 114 14.37 -14.39 13.14
C THR A 114 15.38 -14.31 12.00
N THR A 115 14.94 -13.71 10.90
CA THR A 115 15.78 -13.55 9.69
C THR A 115 16.55 -12.23 9.71
N LEU A 116 16.28 -11.36 10.69
CA LEU A 116 16.90 -10.05 10.84
C LEU A 116 18.30 -10.17 11.51
N PRO A 117 19.37 -9.64 10.89
CA PRO A 117 20.67 -9.61 11.54
C PRO A 117 20.69 -8.64 12.72
N MET A 118 21.17 -9.14 13.86
CA MET A 118 21.23 -8.39 15.11
C MET A 118 22.34 -7.33 15.09
N GLN A 119 22.06 -6.15 15.65
CA GLN A 119 23.02 -5.05 15.83
C GLN A 119 23.65 -4.47 14.53
N LYS A 120 23.03 -4.67 13.37
CA LYS A 120 23.50 -4.16 12.06
C LYS A 120 22.73 -2.93 11.55
N GLY A 121 22.20 -2.14 12.48
CA GLY A 121 21.47 -0.91 12.14
C GLY A 121 20.09 -1.15 11.50
N LEU A 122 19.49 -2.34 11.64
CA LEU A 122 18.17 -2.69 11.11
C LEU A 122 17.04 -2.73 12.17
N SER A 123 17.30 -2.19 13.36
CA SER A 123 16.33 -1.98 14.45
C SER A 123 15.62 -3.23 14.98
N SER A 124 16.41 -4.21 15.42
CA SER A 124 15.88 -5.41 16.08
C SER A 124 15.06 -5.13 17.34
N SER A 125 15.40 -4.10 18.14
CA SER A 125 14.63 -3.72 19.33
C SER A 125 13.25 -3.16 18.97
N ALA A 126 13.17 -2.30 17.96
CA ALA A 126 11.89 -1.75 17.52
C ALA A 126 11.00 -2.81 16.89
N ALA A 127 11.56 -3.75 16.11
CA ALA A 127 10.79 -4.85 15.54
C ALA A 127 10.14 -5.72 16.63
N VAL A 128 10.85 -6.01 17.74
CA VAL A 128 10.25 -6.76 18.86
C VAL A 128 9.21 -5.93 19.59
N SER A 129 9.46 -4.64 19.83
CA SER A 129 8.48 -3.74 20.45
C SER A 129 7.18 -3.65 19.63
N VAL A 130 7.29 -3.49 18.31
CA VAL A 130 6.16 -3.46 17.39
C VAL A 130 5.44 -4.81 17.35
N LEU A 131 6.17 -5.93 17.37
CA LEU A 131 5.56 -7.26 17.46
C LEU A 131 4.67 -7.38 18.70
N VAL A 132 5.14 -6.97 19.88
CA VAL A 132 4.35 -7.04 21.11
C VAL A 132 3.13 -6.11 21.04
N ALA A 133 3.30 -4.85 20.60
CA ALA A 133 2.20 -3.90 20.47
C ALA A 133 1.12 -4.41 19.49
N ARG A 134 1.54 -4.91 18.34
CA ARG A 134 0.68 -5.51 17.31
C ARG A 134 0.00 -6.78 17.80
N ALA A 135 0.72 -7.63 18.53
CA ALA A 135 0.17 -8.84 19.12
C ALA A 135 -0.98 -8.52 20.08
N PHE A 136 -0.78 -7.58 21.02
CA PHE A 136 -1.86 -7.12 21.89
C PHE A 136 -3.02 -6.51 21.09
N ASN A 137 -2.71 -5.64 20.11
CA ASN A 137 -3.72 -5.01 19.28
C ASN A 137 -4.64 -6.03 18.60
N ARG A 138 -4.06 -7.07 18.00
CA ARG A 138 -4.79 -8.07 17.21
C ARG A 138 -5.48 -9.12 18.06
N ILE A 139 -4.85 -9.60 19.14
CA ILE A 139 -5.43 -10.63 20.01
C ILE A 139 -6.58 -10.10 20.86
N TYR A 140 -6.48 -8.84 21.31
CA TYR A 140 -7.50 -8.20 22.15
C TYR A 140 -8.38 -7.20 21.39
N ASP A 141 -8.18 -7.04 20.08
CA ASP A 141 -8.95 -6.13 19.23
C ASP A 141 -9.00 -4.69 19.78
N LEU A 142 -7.84 -4.16 20.20
CA LEU A 142 -7.69 -2.87 20.90
C LEU A 142 -7.99 -1.64 20.04
N LYS A 143 -8.32 -1.85 18.76
CA LYS A 143 -8.63 -0.83 17.77
C LYS A 143 -7.49 0.18 17.53
N MET A 144 -6.24 -0.17 17.80
CA MET A 144 -5.12 0.72 17.47
C MET A 144 -4.89 0.75 15.95
N THR A 145 -4.64 1.93 15.41
CA THR A 145 -4.12 2.10 14.05
C THR A 145 -2.65 1.64 13.98
N VAL A 146 -2.07 1.50 12.78
CA VAL A 146 -0.64 1.19 12.64
C VAL A 146 0.23 2.26 13.33
N ARG A 147 -0.17 3.53 13.24
CA ARG A 147 0.45 4.62 14.00
C ARG A 147 0.28 4.42 15.51
N GLY A 148 -0.87 3.95 15.97
CA GLY A 148 -1.08 3.59 17.38
C GLY A 148 -0.15 2.46 17.85
N GLU A 149 0.05 1.43 17.02
CA GLU A 149 1.03 0.36 17.30
C GLU A 149 2.46 0.92 17.40
N MET A 150 2.85 1.80 16.47
CA MET A 150 4.15 2.48 16.47
C MET A 150 4.37 3.31 17.74
N GLU A 151 3.38 4.13 18.12
CA GLU A 151 3.45 4.96 19.33
C GLU A 151 3.50 4.12 20.60
N MET A 152 2.74 3.02 20.66
CA MET A 152 2.78 2.09 21.79
C MET A 152 4.14 1.40 21.91
N ALA A 153 4.71 0.96 20.79
CA ALA A 153 6.05 0.38 20.73
C ALA A 153 7.10 1.39 21.21
N TYR A 154 7.00 2.65 20.77
CA TYR A 154 7.92 3.71 21.17
C TYR A 154 7.81 4.03 22.67
N ARG A 155 6.58 4.15 23.21
CA ARG A 155 6.36 4.34 24.65
C ARG A 155 6.96 3.20 25.48
N GLY A 156 6.83 1.96 24.99
CA GLY A 156 7.44 0.82 25.65
C GLY A 156 8.96 0.89 25.64
N GLU A 157 9.56 1.30 24.52
CA GLU A 157 11.02 1.43 24.39
C GLU A 157 11.59 2.53 25.28
N ILE A 158 10.93 3.70 25.42
CA ILE A 158 11.37 4.76 26.34
C ILE A 158 11.09 4.45 27.82
N THR A 159 10.34 3.39 28.11
CA THR A 159 10.22 2.87 29.49
C THR A 159 11.50 2.12 29.90
N THR A 160 12.31 1.71 28.94
CA THR A 160 13.63 1.10 29.17
C THR A 160 14.72 2.16 29.29
N PRO A 161 15.94 1.81 29.77
CA PRO A 161 17.10 2.71 29.74
C PRO A 161 17.57 3.12 28.33
N SER A 162 16.97 2.58 27.26
CA SER A 162 17.31 2.91 25.87
C SER A 162 17.04 4.38 25.54
N ARG A 163 17.94 5.00 24.78
CA ARG A 163 17.78 6.37 24.25
C ARG A 163 17.59 6.36 22.73
N CYS A 164 16.84 5.40 22.22
CA CYS A 164 16.51 5.35 20.79
C CYS A 164 15.57 6.50 20.39
N GLY A 165 15.77 6.99 19.18
CA GLY A 165 14.82 7.91 18.56
C GLY A 165 13.56 7.20 18.07
N ARG A 166 12.64 7.98 17.51
CA ARG A 166 11.28 7.52 17.10
C ARG A 166 11.22 6.90 15.70
N MET A 167 12.30 7.03 14.92
CA MET A 167 12.37 6.53 13.55
C MET A 167 12.19 5.01 13.49
N ASP A 168 12.76 4.29 14.45
CA ASP A 168 12.90 2.84 14.38
C ASP A 168 11.56 2.10 14.46
N GLN A 169 10.59 2.66 15.18
CA GLN A 169 9.27 2.06 15.32
C GLN A 169 8.43 2.16 14.04
N GLY A 170 8.84 2.96 13.06
CA GLY A 170 8.15 3.03 11.77
C GLY A 170 8.23 1.73 10.96
N CYS A 171 9.02 0.72 11.38
CA CYS A 171 8.87 -0.67 10.91
C CYS A 171 7.42 -1.22 11.05
N ALA A 172 6.60 -0.60 11.91
CA ALA A 172 5.17 -0.88 12.01
C ALA A 172 4.44 -0.75 10.65
N PHE A 173 4.88 0.12 9.75
CA PHE A 173 4.25 0.31 8.44
C PHE A 173 4.62 -0.77 7.40
N GLY A 174 5.42 -1.75 7.78
CA GLY A 174 5.80 -2.85 6.89
C GLY A 174 6.81 -2.42 5.83
N SER A 175 6.80 -3.06 4.66
CA SER A 175 7.76 -2.86 3.57
C SER A 175 7.47 -1.64 2.68
N ARG A 176 6.48 -0.81 3.05
CA ARG A 176 6.15 0.41 2.31
C ARG A 176 7.09 1.53 2.75
N PRO A 177 7.66 2.31 1.82
CA PRO A 177 8.39 3.50 2.21
C PRO A 177 7.45 4.51 2.87
N ILE A 178 7.91 5.13 3.95
CA ILE A 178 7.18 6.20 4.65
C ILE A 178 8.09 7.40 4.83
N LEU A 179 7.54 8.60 4.67
CA LEU A 179 8.14 9.85 5.11
C LEU A 179 7.69 10.10 6.56
N MET A 180 8.64 10.27 7.46
CA MET A 180 8.37 10.71 8.83
C MET A 180 8.90 12.13 9.03
N THR A 181 8.07 12.99 9.60
CA THR A 181 8.40 14.38 9.95
C THR A 181 8.42 14.53 11.45
N TYR A 182 9.49 15.12 12.00
CA TYR A 182 9.70 15.35 13.43
C TYR A 182 9.73 16.84 13.72
N ASP A 183 8.77 17.31 14.52
CA ASP A 183 8.62 18.71 14.92
C ASP A 183 8.48 18.79 16.45
N GLY A 184 9.62 18.72 17.14
CA GLY A 184 9.65 18.57 18.59
C GLY A 184 9.06 17.22 19.01
N ASP A 185 7.98 17.25 19.80
CA ASP A 185 7.28 16.03 20.23
C ASP A 185 6.22 15.54 19.24
N GLN A 186 5.91 16.35 18.21
CA GLN A 186 4.96 15.97 17.16
C GLN A 186 5.66 15.15 16.08
N ILE A 187 4.99 14.08 15.65
CA ILE A 187 5.38 13.29 14.49
C ILE A 187 4.25 13.29 13.49
N ASP A 188 4.59 13.38 12.22
CA ASP A 188 3.70 13.05 11.13
C ASP A 188 4.29 11.92 10.27
N VAL A 189 3.43 11.07 9.71
CA VAL A 189 3.84 9.92 8.89
C VAL A 189 2.99 9.87 7.63
N VAL A 190 3.65 9.86 6.48
CA VAL A 190 3.02 9.77 5.16
C VAL A 190 3.56 8.54 4.44
N GLU A 191 2.68 7.62 4.03
CA GLU A 191 3.06 6.50 3.18
C GLU A 191 3.41 7.00 1.76
N LEU A 192 4.52 6.53 1.21
CA LEU A 192 5.00 6.91 -0.12
C LEU A 192 4.74 5.78 -1.12
N ARG A 193 4.39 6.17 -2.35
CA ARG A 193 4.19 5.26 -3.47
C ARG A 193 5.48 5.06 -4.25
N THR A 194 5.66 3.86 -4.80
CA THR A 194 6.75 3.55 -5.73
C THR A 194 6.16 2.89 -6.98
N PRO A 195 6.28 3.49 -8.18
CA PRO A 195 5.62 2.96 -9.38
C PRO A 195 6.34 1.76 -10.01
N LYS A 196 7.53 1.40 -9.53
CA LYS A 196 8.32 0.24 -9.95
C LYS A 196 9.12 -0.33 -8.78
N ASP A 197 9.54 -1.58 -8.93
CA ASP A 197 10.42 -2.23 -7.97
C ASP A 197 11.73 -1.44 -7.83
N LEU A 198 12.20 -1.31 -6.59
CA LEU A 198 13.51 -0.75 -6.25
C LEU A 198 14.36 -1.83 -5.60
N HIS A 199 15.53 -2.08 -6.18
CA HIS A 199 16.40 -3.18 -5.80
C HIS A 199 17.57 -2.67 -4.97
N TYR A 200 17.49 -2.86 -3.66
CA TYR A 200 18.53 -2.48 -2.71
C TYR A 200 19.40 -3.67 -2.32
N VAL A 201 20.68 -3.40 -2.05
CA VAL A 201 21.61 -4.32 -1.39
C VAL A 201 22.13 -3.65 -0.14
N ILE A 202 21.94 -4.29 1.01
CA ILE A 202 22.48 -3.84 2.29
C ILE A 202 23.75 -4.65 2.54
N VAL A 203 24.84 -4.00 2.89
CA VAL A 203 26.15 -4.61 3.08
C VAL A 203 26.60 -4.41 4.51
N ASP A 204 26.93 -5.50 5.19
CA ASP A 204 27.61 -5.44 6.48
C ASP A 204 29.11 -5.33 6.24
N LEU A 205 29.72 -4.25 6.72
CA LEU A 205 31.16 -4.00 6.53
C LEU A 205 32.02 -4.95 7.38
N GLY A 206 31.43 -5.73 8.30
CA GLY A 206 32.16 -6.71 9.11
C GLY A 206 33.13 -6.04 10.09
N ARG A 207 32.82 -4.82 10.51
CA ARG A 207 33.62 -3.99 11.40
C ARG A 207 32.77 -3.48 12.57
N THR A 208 33.46 -2.90 13.55
CA THR A 208 32.85 -2.36 14.77
C THR A 208 33.03 -0.85 14.80
N LYS A 209 31.99 -0.14 15.22
CA LYS A 209 31.99 1.30 15.48
C LYS A 209 31.40 1.58 16.86
N ASP A 210 31.84 2.67 17.50
CA ASP A 210 31.19 3.13 18.73
C ASP A 210 29.98 4.01 18.40
N THR A 211 28.84 3.34 18.19
CA THR A 211 27.56 4.01 17.91
C THR A 211 27.16 4.99 19.01
N LYS A 212 27.46 4.68 20.28
CA LYS A 212 27.11 5.56 21.41
C LYS A 212 27.92 6.84 21.38
N LYS A 213 29.22 6.74 21.07
CA LYS A 213 30.11 7.90 20.91
C LYS A 213 29.71 8.77 19.73
N ILE A 214 29.38 8.18 18.58
CA ILE A 214 28.88 8.93 17.41
C ILE A 214 27.65 9.74 17.80
N LEU A 215 26.63 9.07 18.35
CA LEU A 215 25.37 9.72 18.73
C LEU A 215 25.61 10.79 19.80
N SER A 216 26.44 10.52 20.81
CA SER A 216 26.78 11.50 21.84
C SER A 216 27.45 12.75 21.27
N ARG A 217 28.35 12.60 20.30
CA ARG A 217 29.06 13.72 19.67
C ARG A 217 28.13 14.56 18.79
N LEU A 218 27.30 13.92 17.96
CA LEU A 218 26.33 14.63 17.12
C LEU A 218 25.23 15.31 17.95
N ASN A 219 24.74 14.68 19.02
CA ASN A 219 23.76 15.30 19.92
C ASN A 219 24.34 16.52 20.66
N HIS A 220 25.65 16.55 20.90
CA HIS A 220 26.30 17.70 21.54
C HIS A 220 26.27 18.97 20.67
N CYS A 221 26.05 18.84 19.36
CA CYS A 221 25.89 19.96 18.44
C CYS A 221 24.50 20.64 18.56
N TYR A 222 23.62 20.17 19.45
CA TYR A 222 22.25 20.66 19.64
C TYR A 222 21.98 20.98 21.12
N PRO A 223 21.02 21.87 21.43
CA PRO A 223 20.10 22.58 20.53
C PRO A 223 20.65 23.90 19.97
N PHE A 224 21.77 24.39 20.48
CA PHE A 224 22.44 25.61 20.05
C PHE A 224 23.85 25.25 19.60
N ALA A 225 24.30 25.84 18.50
CA ALA A 225 25.65 25.66 18.02
C ALA A 225 26.55 26.73 18.62
N ASP A 226 27.64 26.32 19.26
CA ASP A 226 28.62 27.24 19.87
C ASP A 226 29.87 27.46 19.00
N ASP A 227 30.03 26.67 17.93
CA ASP A 227 31.18 26.71 17.04
C ASP A 227 30.83 26.32 15.59
N PRO A 228 31.70 26.63 14.61
CA PRO A 228 31.42 26.34 13.19
C PRO A 228 31.23 24.85 12.86
N MET A 229 31.79 23.92 13.64
CA MET A 229 31.61 22.48 13.44
C MET A 229 30.20 22.05 13.87
N GLN A 230 29.70 22.59 14.98
CA GLN A 230 28.31 22.37 15.40
C GLN A 230 27.31 23.01 14.42
N GLU A 231 27.60 24.22 13.92
CA GLU A 231 26.80 24.88 12.88
C GLU A 231 26.73 24.03 11.61
N ALA A 232 27.86 23.44 11.18
CA ALA A 232 27.91 22.54 10.03
C ALA A 232 27.03 21.29 10.22
N VAL A 233 27.06 20.67 11.41
CA VAL A 233 26.19 19.53 11.73
C VAL A 233 24.71 19.92 11.68
N GLN A 234 24.34 21.07 12.28
CA GLN A 234 22.97 21.57 12.23
C GLN A 234 22.53 21.93 10.80
N HIS A 235 23.44 22.45 9.98
CA HIS A 235 23.19 22.78 8.58
C HIS A 235 22.89 21.52 7.75
N TYR A 236 23.65 20.44 7.94
CA TYR A 236 23.40 19.18 7.26
C TYR A 236 22.06 18.56 7.70
N LEU A 237 21.87 18.37 9.01
CA LEU A 237 20.67 17.70 9.54
C LEU A 237 19.39 18.53 9.40
N GLY A 238 19.51 19.83 9.10
CA GLY A 238 18.41 20.74 8.83
C GLY A 238 18.20 21.03 7.34
N PRO A 239 18.66 22.20 6.82
CA PRO A 239 18.41 22.60 5.43
C PRO A 239 18.81 21.57 4.36
N VAL A 240 20.01 20.98 4.45
CA VAL A 240 20.51 20.05 3.43
C VAL A 240 19.69 18.78 3.42
N ASN A 241 19.46 18.17 4.59
CA ASN A 241 18.59 17.01 4.70
C ASN A 241 17.17 17.31 4.20
N THR A 242 16.61 18.48 4.54
CA THR A 242 15.26 18.86 4.10
C THR A 242 15.16 18.85 2.58
N ARG A 243 16.16 19.41 1.89
CA ARG A 243 16.23 19.46 0.43
C ARG A 243 16.39 18.05 -0.17
N ILE A 244 17.38 17.29 0.28
CA ILE A 244 17.68 15.95 -0.26
C ILE A 244 16.49 15.02 -0.04
N THR A 245 15.94 14.99 1.18
CA THR A 245 14.79 14.13 1.51
C THR A 245 13.54 14.54 0.74
N GLY A 246 13.27 15.85 0.58
CA GLY A 246 12.17 16.33 -0.26
C GLY A 246 12.30 15.92 -1.73
N GLN A 247 13.51 16.00 -2.30
CA GLN A 247 13.79 15.54 -3.66
C GLN A 247 13.68 14.01 -3.78
N ALA A 248 14.11 13.26 -2.75
CA ALA A 248 14.00 11.81 -2.71
C ALA A 248 12.52 11.35 -2.65
N VAL A 249 11.65 12.06 -1.92
CA VAL A 249 10.20 11.83 -1.94
C VAL A 249 9.64 11.97 -3.35
N GLN A 250 10.01 13.04 -4.07
CA GLN A 250 9.57 13.24 -5.46
C GLN A 250 10.12 12.15 -6.38
N ALA A 251 11.39 11.80 -6.25
CA ALA A 251 12.03 10.75 -7.05
C ALA A 251 11.38 9.38 -6.84
N LEU A 252 11.05 9.00 -5.58
CA LEU A 252 10.35 7.77 -5.26
C LEU A 252 8.96 7.72 -5.92
N GLN A 253 8.16 8.77 -5.74
CA GLN A 253 6.79 8.82 -6.26
C GLN A 253 6.74 8.85 -7.79
N ASN A 254 7.70 9.53 -8.44
CA ASN A 254 7.79 9.60 -9.90
C ASN A 254 8.49 8.38 -10.52
N GLY A 255 9.11 7.51 -9.72
CA GLY A 255 9.91 6.40 -10.23
C GLY A 255 11.24 6.83 -10.86
N ASP A 256 11.81 7.95 -10.46
CA ASP A 256 13.13 8.39 -10.92
C ASP A 256 14.26 7.74 -10.10
N THR A 257 14.47 6.44 -10.32
CA THR A 257 15.53 5.66 -9.68
C THR A 257 16.94 6.23 -9.91
N PRO A 258 17.30 6.74 -11.12
CA PRO A 258 18.58 7.41 -11.32
C PRO A 258 18.78 8.64 -10.43
N LEU A 259 17.76 9.50 -10.29
CA LEU A 259 17.83 10.65 -9.37
C LEU A 259 17.95 10.17 -7.92
N LEU A 260 17.19 9.15 -7.53
CA LEU A 260 17.26 8.59 -6.18
C LEU A 260 18.68 8.12 -5.83
N GLY A 261 19.35 7.41 -6.74
CA GLY A 261 20.74 6.98 -6.55
C GLY A 261 21.72 8.15 -6.45
N ARG A 262 21.59 9.17 -7.32
CA ARG A 262 22.41 10.39 -7.21
C ARG A 262 22.23 11.09 -5.86
N LEU A 263 21.00 11.18 -5.36
CA LEU A 263 20.70 11.75 -4.06
C LEU A 263 21.31 10.93 -2.91
N MET A 264 21.42 9.60 -3.04
CA MET A 264 22.13 8.78 -2.03
C MET A 264 23.61 9.14 -1.97
N THR A 265 24.27 9.24 -3.12
CA THR A 265 25.68 9.64 -3.20
C THR A 265 25.89 11.06 -2.69
N GLU A 266 24.99 11.99 -3.03
CA GLU A 266 25.01 13.36 -2.52
C GLU A 266 24.81 13.39 -0.99
N ALA A 267 23.84 12.64 -0.47
CA ALA A 267 23.59 12.56 0.98
C ALA A 267 24.81 12.05 1.75
N GLN A 268 25.57 11.12 1.16
CA GLN A 268 26.80 10.62 1.73
C GLN A 268 27.90 11.70 1.73
N ALA A 269 28.17 12.32 0.59
CA ALA A 269 29.20 13.36 0.48
C ALA A 269 28.92 14.57 1.40
N GLU A 270 27.66 14.98 1.50
CA GLU A 270 27.21 16.05 2.39
C GLU A 270 27.35 15.66 3.87
N PHE A 271 27.04 14.40 4.22
CA PHE A 271 27.27 13.88 5.57
C PHE A 271 28.76 13.91 5.90
N ASP A 272 29.61 13.48 4.97
CA ASP A 272 31.05 13.40 5.18
C ASP A 272 31.66 14.78 5.41
N ALA A 273 31.27 15.76 4.59
CA ALA A 273 31.74 17.13 4.71
C ALA A 273 31.35 17.81 6.04
N HIS A 274 30.13 17.56 6.53
CA HIS A 274 29.56 18.29 7.65
C HIS A 274 29.62 17.55 9.00
N CYS A 275 29.51 16.22 9.00
CA CYS A 275 29.38 15.43 10.23
C CYS A 275 30.67 14.70 10.65
N ILE A 276 31.58 14.34 9.72
CA ILE A 276 32.87 13.72 10.10
C ILE A 276 33.64 14.56 11.12
N PRO A 277 33.75 15.90 11.01
CA PRO A 277 34.50 16.72 11.97
C PRO A 277 34.03 16.57 13.43
N ALA A 278 32.75 16.24 13.66
CA ALA A 278 32.20 16.06 15.01
C ALA A 278 32.66 14.75 15.67
N CYS A 279 32.95 13.71 14.88
CA CYS A 279 33.46 12.44 15.40
C CYS A 279 34.43 11.74 14.41
N PRO A 280 35.61 12.33 14.13
CA PRO A 280 36.46 11.86 13.03
C PRO A 280 36.93 10.41 13.20
N SER A 281 37.17 9.99 14.44
CA SER A 281 37.65 8.64 14.75
C SER A 281 36.66 7.52 14.37
N GLU A 282 35.38 7.83 14.29
CA GLU A 282 34.33 6.83 13.99
C GLU A 282 33.69 7.06 12.62
N LEU A 283 33.57 8.33 12.17
CA LEU A 283 32.84 8.70 10.96
C LEU A 283 33.71 8.76 9.70
N ALA A 284 35.04 8.87 9.81
CA ALA A 284 35.91 8.92 8.63
C ALA A 284 35.84 7.65 7.77
N SER A 285 35.60 6.49 8.40
CA SER A 285 35.12 5.26 7.75
C SER A 285 35.80 4.90 6.41
N PRO A 286 37.13 4.70 6.37
CA PRO A 286 37.83 4.42 5.12
C PRO A 286 37.33 3.16 4.40
N HIS A 287 36.77 2.18 5.14
CA HIS A 287 36.22 0.97 4.55
C HIS A 287 34.88 1.20 3.86
N LEU A 288 34.02 2.05 4.43
CA LEU A 288 32.79 2.48 3.75
C LEU A 288 33.13 3.15 2.42
N HIS A 289 34.04 4.11 2.42
CA HIS A 289 34.43 4.84 1.20
C HIS A 289 35.07 3.92 0.16
N ALA A 290 35.97 3.02 0.58
CA ALA A 290 36.56 2.03 -0.32
C ALA A 290 35.51 1.14 -0.99
N LEU A 291 34.41 0.81 -0.29
CA LEU A 291 33.30 0.05 -0.85
C LEU A 291 32.44 0.91 -1.79
N LEU A 292 32.09 2.14 -1.37
CA LEU A 292 31.28 3.06 -2.16
C LEU A 292 31.94 3.50 -3.46
N GLU A 293 33.27 3.57 -3.49
CA GLU A 293 34.08 3.98 -4.64
C GLU A 293 34.58 2.79 -5.47
N HIS A 294 34.21 1.56 -5.11
CA HIS A 294 34.75 0.37 -5.77
C HIS A 294 34.36 0.31 -7.26
N ASP A 295 35.37 0.30 -8.14
CA ASP A 295 35.19 0.40 -9.62
C ASP A 295 34.25 -0.66 -10.18
N ALA A 296 34.31 -1.89 -9.67
CA ALA A 296 33.47 -2.98 -10.17
C ALA A 296 32.01 -2.90 -9.68
N ILE A 297 31.71 -2.09 -8.66
CA ILE A 297 30.35 -1.86 -8.16
C ILE A 297 29.65 -0.77 -8.98
N GLN A 298 30.36 0.29 -9.39
CA GLN A 298 29.79 1.46 -10.06
C GLN A 298 28.88 1.14 -11.27
N PRO A 299 29.22 0.17 -12.15
CA PRO A 299 28.38 -0.17 -13.28
C PRO A 299 27.03 -0.78 -12.90
N LEU A 300 26.89 -1.33 -11.68
CA LEU A 300 25.72 -2.09 -11.23
C LEU A 300 24.71 -1.24 -10.44
N VAL A 301 25.12 -0.04 -10.00
CA VAL A 301 24.34 0.80 -9.08
C VAL A 301 24.00 2.16 -9.67
N TYR A 302 22.96 2.79 -9.15
CA TYR A 302 22.69 4.21 -9.35
C TYR A 302 23.34 5.09 -8.28
N GLY A 303 23.63 4.53 -7.10
CA GLY A 303 24.30 5.21 -5.99
C GLY A 303 24.30 4.36 -4.71
N GLY A 304 24.98 4.87 -3.69
CA GLY A 304 25.13 4.20 -2.40
C GLY A 304 25.46 5.17 -1.27
N LYS A 305 25.23 4.74 -0.02
CA LYS A 305 25.54 5.50 1.21
C LYS A 305 25.67 4.57 2.40
N GLY A 306 26.24 5.05 3.50
CA GLY A 306 26.20 4.35 4.79
C GLY A 306 24.79 4.37 5.41
N VAL A 307 24.58 3.49 6.40
CA VAL A 307 23.27 3.23 7.03
C VAL A 307 23.32 3.47 8.54
N GLY A 308 22.22 3.97 9.10
CA GLY A 308 22.05 4.13 10.55
C GLY A 308 22.97 5.21 11.08
N SER A 309 23.82 4.89 12.05
CA SER A 309 24.73 5.90 12.64
C SER A 309 25.97 6.21 11.80
N GLN A 310 26.02 5.81 10.52
CA GLN A 310 27.18 5.97 9.62
C GLN A 310 28.45 5.27 10.15
N GLY A 311 29.63 5.55 9.60
CA GLY A 311 30.85 4.82 9.97
C GLY A 311 30.89 3.38 9.44
N ASP A 312 31.84 2.57 9.92
CA ASP A 312 32.12 1.22 9.40
C ASP A 312 31.10 0.15 9.87
N GLY A 313 29.81 0.50 9.93
CA GLY A 313 28.73 -0.41 10.28
C GLY A 313 28.15 -1.13 9.07
N SER A 314 27.38 -0.41 8.26
CA SER A 314 26.70 -0.99 7.10
C SER A 314 26.54 0.06 6.01
N ALA A 315 26.52 -0.40 4.76
CA ALA A 315 26.24 0.40 3.58
C ALA A 315 24.95 -0.08 2.89
N GLN A 316 24.39 0.77 2.05
CA GLN A 316 23.29 0.42 1.15
C GLN A 316 23.59 0.91 -0.26
N PHE A 317 23.18 0.11 -1.23
CA PHE A 317 23.28 0.42 -2.65
C PHE A 317 21.92 0.27 -3.32
N LEU A 318 21.62 1.17 -4.26
CA LEU A 318 20.47 1.06 -5.16
C LEU A 318 20.95 0.49 -6.49
N ALA A 319 20.66 -0.79 -6.75
CA ALA A 319 21.01 -1.46 -7.98
C ALA A 319 20.13 -1.00 -9.16
N LYS A 320 20.65 -1.12 -10.38
CA LYS A 320 19.94 -0.66 -11.59
C LYS A 320 18.69 -1.47 -11.91
N ASP A 321 18.76 -2.78 -11.65
CA ASP A 321 17.71 -3.76 -11.89
C ASP A 321 17.98 -5.02 -11.05
N ARG A 322 17.08 -6.01 -11.14
CA ARG A 322 17.23 -7.30 -10.43
C ARG A 322 18.50 -8.05 -10.80
N GLN A 323 18.92 -8.03 -12.06
CA GLN A 323 20.12 -8.73 -12.51
C GLN A 323 21.38 -8.10 -11.89
N SER A 324 21.41 -6.77 -11.87
CA SER A 324 22.46 -5.97 -11.25
C SER A 324 22.51 -6.18 -9.74
N GLN A 325 21.34 -6.30 -9.08
CA GLN A 325 21.25 -6.62 -7.65
C GLN A 325 21.93 -7.95 -7.32
N VAL A 326 21.56 -9.01 -8.05
CA VAL A 326 22.17 -10.34 -7.86
C VAL A 326 23.67 -10.30 -8.12
N ARG A 327 24.09 -9.67 -9.22
CA ARG A 327 25.51 -9.56 -9.57
C ARG A 327 26.32 -8.77 -8.53
N LEU A 328 25.72 -7.72 -7.98
CA LEU A 328 26.32 -6.89 -6.93
C LEU A 328 26.52 -7.70 -5.65
N MET A 329 25.51 -8.47 -5.23
CA MET A 329 25.62 -9.38 -4.08
C MET A 329 26.73 -10.41 -4.28
N GLU A 330 26.77 -11.08 -5.45
CA GLU A 330 27.83 -12.04 -5.76
C GLU A 330 29.23 -11.45 -5.67
N LEU A 331 29.43 -10.24 -6.22
CA LEU A 331 30.71 -9.54 -6.20
C LEU A 331 31.12 -9.20 -4.76
N ILE A 332 30.20 -8.66 -3.97
CA ILE A 332 30.46 -8.27 -2.58
C ILE A 332 30.79 -9.50 -1.72
N GLU A 333 30.06 -10.60 -1.88
CA GLU A 333 30.27 -11.82 -1.09
C GLU A 333 31.52 -12.60 -1.49
N LYS A 334 31.75 -12.77 -2.80
CA LYS A 334 32.86 -13.60 -3.29
C LYS A 334 34.16 -12.84 -3.38
N ASP A 335 34.13 -11.61 -3.91
CA ASP A 335 35.35 -10.87 -4.22
C ASP A 335 35.79 -9.99 -3.05
N LEU A 336 34.84 -9.47 -2.26
CA LEU A 336 35.13 -8.61 -1.10
C LEU A 336 34.98 -9.32 0.25
N GLY A 337 34.39 -10.52 0.29
CA GLY A 337 34.24 -11.30 1.51
C GLY A 337 33.31 -10.65 2.56
N LEU A 338 32.39 -9.80 2.12
CA LEU A 338 31.41 -9.11 2.98
C LEU A 338 30.04 -9.77 2.87
N SER A 339 29.26 -9.80 3.95
CA SER A 339 27.90 -10.33 3.91
C SER A 339 26.91 -9.28 3.43
N CYS A 340 25.94 -9.70 2.62
CA CYS A 340 24.91 -8.82 2.10
C CYS A 340 23.49 -9.31 2.41
N LEU A 341 22.53 -8.39 2.37
CA LEU A 341 21.11 -8.67 2.47
C LEU A 341 20.39 -8.09 1.27
N GLU A 342 19.52 -8.91 0.70
CA GLU A 342 18.63 -8.50 -0.36
C GLU A 342 17.44 -7.73 0.20
N LEU A 343 17.19 -6.55 -0.35
CA LEU A 343 15.97 -5.78 -0.13
C LEU A 343 15.35 -5.40 -1.48
N THR A 344 14.10 -5.78 -1.70
CA THR A 344 13.32 -5.29 -2.85
C THR A 344 12.11 -4.56 -2.32
N ILE A 345 12.09 -3.24 -2.50
CA ILE A 345 10.88 -2.45 -2.28
C ILE A 345 10.01 -2.69 -3.49
N LYS A 346 8.90 -3.38 -3.29
CA LYS A 346 7.97 -3.70 -4.37
C LYS A 346 7.23 -2.45 -4.82
N ALA A 347 7.01 -2.35 -6.13
CA ALA A 347 6.10 -1.37 -6.69
C ALA A 347 4.79 -1.42 -5.91
N SER A 348 4.28 -0.25 -5.53
CA SER A 348 2.89 -0.14 -5.08
C SER A 348 2.01 -0.71 -6.20
N ASN A 349 1.12 -1.66 -5.88
CA ASN A 349 0.10 -2.14 -6.82
C ASN A 349 -0.84 -0.98 -7.16
N THR A 350 -0.40 -0.09 -8.04
CA THR A 350 -1.28 0.86 -8.68
C THR A 350 -2.08 0.06 -9.69
N VAL A 351 -3.39 0.08 -9.52
CA VAL A 351 -4.29 -0.48 -10.51
C VAL A 351 -4.24 0.45 -11.71
N ARG A 352 -3.49 0.06 -12.74
CA ARG A 352 -3.28 0.89 -13.96
C ARG A 352 -4.24 0.53 -15.08
N LYS A 353 -4.79 -0.69 -15.04
CA LYS A 353 -5.65 -1.26 -16.05
C LYS A 353 -7.10 -1.32 -15.58
N ALA A 354 -8.02 -0.88 -16.43
CA ALA A 354 -9.45 -1.12 -16.28
C ALA A 354 -9.95 -2.09 -17.35
N VAL A 355 -10.92 -2.92 -17.00
CA VAL A 355 -11.62 -3.84 -17.90
C VAL A 355 -13.10 -3.49 -17.88
N ILE A 356 -13.70 -3.29 -19.05
CA ILE A 356 -15.11 -2.94 -19.20
C ILE A 356 -15.80 -3.94 -20.13
N PRO A 357 -16.61 -4.88 -19.59
CA PRO A 357 -17.39 -5.78 -20.41
C PRO A 357 -18.56 -5.08 -21.12
N ALA A 358 -18.51 -5.05 -22.46
CA ALA A 358 -19.47 -4.41 -23.37
C ALA A 358 -19.95 -5.35 -24.51
N ALA A 359 -19.67 -6.65 -24.39
CA ALA A 359 -19.95 -7.62 -25.44
C ALA A 359 -21.40 -8.11 -25.47
N GLY A 360 -22.22 -7.83 -24.45
CA GLY A 360 -23.59 -8.34 -24.34
C GLY A 360 -24.56 -7.78 -25.40
N PHE A 361 -25.56 -8.57 -25.80
CA PHE A 361 -26.57 -8.14 -26.78
C PHE A 361 -27.62 -7.16 -26.19
N GLY A 362 -27.75 -7.08 -24.86
CA GLY A 362 -28.71 -6.17 -24.23
C GLY A 362 -30.17 -6.53 -24.48
N THR A 363 -30.52 -7.82 -24.34
CA THR A 363 -31.87 -8.36 -24.62
C THR A 363 -32.99 -7.67 -23.83
N ARG A 364 -32.71 -7.21 -22.60
CA ARG A 364 -33.68 -6.48 -21.74
C ARG A 364 -34.13 -5.13 -22.31
N LEU A 365 -33.38 -4.59 -23.27
CA LEU A 365 -33.62 -3.31 -23.93
C LEU A 365 -33.98 -3.50 -25.41
N PHE A 366 -34.26 -4.73 -25.84
CA PHE A 366 -34.74 -5.01 -27.20
C PHE A 366 -36.12 -4.35 -27.42
N PRO A 367 -36.42 -3.76 -28.61
CA PRO A 367 -35.63 -3.80 -29.84
C PRO A 367 -34.59 -2.68 -29.99
N ALA A 368 -34.46 -1.73 -29.06
CA ALA A 368 -33.53 -0.61 -29.20
C ALA A 368 -32.08 -1.09 -29.39
N THR A 369 -31.67 -2.10 -28.62
CA THR A 369 -30.34 -2.71 -28.69
C THR A 369 -30.02 -3.46 -29.98
N LYS A 370 -31.03 -3.76 -30.80
CA LYS A 370 -30.81 -4.27 -32.15
C LYS A 370 -30.20 -3.21 -33.07
N SER A 371 -30.51 -1.93 -32.82
CA SER A 371 -30.06 -0.80 -33.66
C SER A 371 -28.81 -0.13 -33.10
N LEU A 372 -28.75 0.07 -31.78
CA LEU A 372 -27.65 0.76 -31.11
C LEU A 372 -27.29 0.02 -29.83
N LYS A 373 -26.00 -0.26 -29.61
CA LYS A 373 -25.54 -0.89 -28.37
C LYS A 373 -25.90 -0.02 -27.16
N LYS A 374 -26.27 -0.66 -26.04
CA LYS A 374 -26.67 0.03 -24.80
C LYS A 374 -25.56 0.94 -24.26
N GLU A 375 -24.30 0.56 -24.48
CA GLU A 375 -23.11 1.35 -24.11
C GLU A 375 -23.04 2.70 -24.84
N PHE A 376 -23.75 2.83 -25.96
CA PHE A 376 -23.85 4.07 -26.75
C PHE A 376 -25.14 4.84 -26.52
N PHE A 377 -25.98 4.43 -25.57
CA PHE A 377 -27.15 5.21 -25.20
C PHE A 377 -26.71 6.55 -24.59
N PRO A 378 -27.34 7.67 -24.98
CA PRO A 378 -26.91 8.99 -24.54
C PRO A 378 -27.40 9.27 -23.12
N VAL A 379 -26.51 9.75 -22.26
CA VAL A 379 -26.81 10.21 -20.90
C VAL A 379 -26.32 11.64 -20.71
N LEU A 380 -27.02 12.42 -19.89
CA LEU A 380 -26.61 13.76 -19.50
C LEU A 380 -25.61 13.67 -18.35
N GLY A 381 -24.36 14.03 -18.59
CA GLY A 381 -23.34 14.09 -17.56
C GLY A 381 -23.53 15.27 -16.60
N PRO A 382 -22.92 15.23 -15.40
CA PRO A 382 -22.91 16.37 -14.46
C PRO A 382 -22.25 17.63 -15.03
N ASP A 383 -21.42 17.48 -16.06
CA ASP A 383 -20.83 18.57 -16.84
C ASP A 383 -21.80 19.23 -17.84
N GLY A 384 -23.07 18.81 -17.84
CA GLY A 384 -24.10 19.28 -18.76
C GLY A 384 -23.97 18.72 -20.17
N ARG A 385 -23.07 17.76 -20.43
CA ARG A 385 -22.84 17.20 -21.76
C ARG A 385 -23.62 15.92 -21.97
N MET A 386 -24.27 15.81 -23.12
CA MET A 386 -24.80 14.54 -23.60
C MET A 386 -23.66 13.67 -24.11
N LYS A 387 -23.41 12.53 -23.47
CA LYS A 387 -22.34 11.60 -23.82
C LYS A 387 -22.83 10.15 -23.81
N PRO A 388 -22.23 9.25 -24.61
CA PRO A 388 -22.47 7.81 -24.51
C PRO A 388 -22.18 7.28 -23.10
N VAL A 389 -22.95 6.28 -22.64
CA VAL A 389 -22.69 5.59 -21.36
C VAL A 389 -21.23 5.14 -21.23
N ILE A 390 -20.65 4.54 -22.27
CA ILE A 390 -19.25 4.09 -22.24
C ILE A 390 -18.26 5.23 -22.00
N MET A 391 -18.57 6.44 -22.49
CA MET A 391 -17.71 7.60 -22.25
C MET A 391 -17.72 7.99 -20.77
N ALA A 392 -18.89 7.98 -20.13
CA ALA A 392 -18.99 8.27 -18.68
C ALA A 392 -18.21 7.24 -17.83
N ILE A 393 -18.24 5.96 -18.22
CA ILE A 393 -17.48 4.89 -17.53
C ILE A 393 -15.97 5.08 -17.73
N VAL A 394 -15.54 5.40 -18.95
CA VAL A 394 -14.14 5.68 -19.29
C VAL A 394 -13.62 6.90 -18.53
N GLU A 395 -14.42 7.98 -18.47
CA GLU A 395 -14.07 9.20 -17.72
C GLU A 395 -13.92 8.92 -16.23
N GLU A 396 -14.83 8.15 -15.62
CA GLU A 396 -14.72 7.76 -14.20
C GLU A 396 -13.39 7.01 -13.91
N ALA A 397 -13.00 6.05 -14.78
CA ALA A 397 -11.72 5.35 -14.63
C ALA A 397 -10.52 6.28 -14.85
N ALA A 398 -10.54 7.09 -15.90
CA ALA A 398 -9.44 7.96 -16.29
C ALA A 398 -9.20 9.09 -15.28
N ASN A 399 -10.27 9.65 -14.70
CA ASN A 399 -10.20 10.67 -13.65
C ASN A 399 -9.54 10.12 -12.38
N ALA A 400 -9.75 8.84 -12.08
CA ALA A 400 -9.07 8.13 -10.99
C ALA A 400 -7.63 7.68 -11.34
N GLY A 401 -7.10 8.07 -12.51
CA GLY A 401 -5.74 7.75 -12.94
C GLY A 401 -5.56 6.41 -13.66
N VAL A 402 -6.65 5.69 -13.95
CA VAL A 402 -6.62 4.39 -14.64
C VAL A 402 -6.84 4.60 -16.14
N LYS A 403 -5.73 4.68 -16.90
CA LYS A 403 -5.74 5.12 -18.31
C LYS A 403 -5.63 4.00 -19.34
N ASP A 404 -5.12 2.82 -18.94
CA ASP A 404 -5.11 1.66 -19.83
C ASP A 404 -6.46 0.94 -19.69
N ILE A 405 -7.30 0.98 -20.72
CA ILE A 405 -8.68 0.49 -20.63
C ILE A 405 -8.92 -0.59 -21.70
N GLY A 406 -9.24 -1.80 -21.25
CA GLY A 406 -9.64 -2.92 -22.07
C GLY A 406 -11.17 -3.00 -22.17
N ILE A 407 -11.74 -2.65 -23.33
CA ILE A 407 -13.17 -2.82 -23.58
C ILE A 407 -13.36 -4.21 -24.21
N ILE A 408 -14.10 -5.08 -23.52
CA ILE A 408 -14.44 -6.40 -24.06
C ILE A 408 -15.67 -6.27 -24.95
N ALA A 409 -15.55 -6.57 -26.23
CA ALA A 409 -16.60 -6.43 -27.22
C ALA A 409 -16.63 -7.67 -28.14
N GLN A 410 -17.72 -7.83 -28.89
CA GLN A 410 -17.72 -8.79 -30.00
C GLN A 410 -16.95 -8.19 -31.17
N GLU A 411 -16.32 -9.02 -32.00
CA GLU A 411 -15.51 -8.56 -33.14
C GLU A 411 -16.29 -7.60 -34.06
N ARG A 412 -17.57 -7.90 -34.31
CA ARG A 412 -18.46 -7.06 -35.13
C ARG A 412 -18.70 -5.64 -34.61
N ASP A 413 -18.46 -5.43 -33.31
CA ASP A 413 -18.70 -4.16 -32.63
C ASP A 413 -17.41 -3.34 -32.50
N HIS A 414 -16.24 -3.89 -32.88
CA HIS A 414 -14.96 -3.21 -32.73
C HIS A 414 -14.90 -1.87 -33.46
N ASP A 415 -15.38 -1.83 -34.70
CA ASP A 415 -15.36 -0.62 -35.51
C ASP A 415 -16.18 0.51 -34.90
N LEU A 416 -17.27 0.18 -34.19
CA LEU A 416 -18.08 1.17 -33.48
C LEU A 416 -17.28 1.87 -32.36
N PHE A 417 -16.54 1.10 -31.55
CA PHE A 417 -15.70 1.67 -30.49
C PHE A 417 -14.49 2.43 -31.06
N LYS A 418 -13.83 1.89 -32.10
CA LYS A 418 -12.72 2.58 -32.79
C LYS A 418 -13.16 3.90 -33.40
N GLN A 419 -14.34 3.92 -34.03
CA GLN A 419 -14.88 5.13 -34.64
C GLN A 419 -15.13 6.23 -33.60
N PHE A 420 -15.59 5.87 -32.40
CA PHE A 420 -15.84 6.85 -31.34
C PHE A 420 -14.57 7.33 -30.64
N PHE A 421 -13.69 6.41 -30.21
CA PHE A 421 -12.54 6.75 -29.37
C PHE A 421 -11.27 7.08 -30.15
N GLN A 422 -11.10 6.53 -31.36
CA GLN A 422 -9.80 6.55 -32.07
C GLN A 422 -9.86 7.26 -33.42
N THR A 423 -11.05 7.68 -33.87
CA THR A 423 -11.23 8.34 -35.16
C THR A 423 -11.75 9.76 -34.97
N PRO A 424 -11.04 10.80 -35.44
CA PRO A 424 -11.54 12.16 -35.35
C PRO A 424 -12.80 12.35 -36.20
N PRO A 425 -13.69 13.29 -35.85
CA PRO A 425 -14.76 13.72 -36.74
C PRO A 425 -14.20 14.18 -38.09
N PRO A 426 -14.94 14.01 -39.21
CA PRO A 426 -14.51 14.56 -40.49
C PRO A 426 -14.25 16.07 -40.38
N ILE A 427 -13.21 16.56 -41.06
CA ILE A 427 -12.72 17.94 -40.90
C ILE A 427 -13.81 19.00 -41.10
N GLU A 428 -14.77 18.74 -42.01
CA GLU A 428 -15.91 19.61 -42.27
C GLU A 428 -16.87 19.73 -41.09
N HIS A 429 -17.03 18.67 -40.30
CA HIS A 429 -17.81 18.67 -39.07
C HIS A 429 -17.01 19.26 -37.92
N TYR A 430 -15.73 18.88 -37.78
CA TYR A 430 -14.84 19.38 -36.74
C TYR A 430 -14.72 20.91 -36.76
N ASN A 431 -14.61 21.51 -37.95
CA ASN A 431 -14.53 22.97 -38.12
C ASN A 431 -15.84 23.71 -37.76
N LYS A 432 -16.98 23.00 -37.71
CA LYS A 432 -18.28 23.56 -37.31
C LYS A 432 -18.53 23.46 -35.81
N LEU A 433 -17.71 22.71 -35.07
CA LEU A 433 -17.82 22.59 -33.62
C LEU A 433 -17.44 23.92 -32.95
N SER A 434 -18.02 24.20 -31.78
CA SER A 434 -17.50 25.25 -30.90
C SER A 434 -16.09 24.88 -30.42
N GLN A 435 -15.34 25.85 -29.90
CA GLN A 435 -14.02 25.58 -29.32
C GLN A 435 -14.10 24.50 -28.23
N GLU A 436 -15.04 24.64 -27.31
CA GLU A 436 -15.29 23.68 -26.24
C GLU A 436 -15.57 22.25 -26.74
N HIS A 437 -16.30 22.10 -27.86
CA HIS A 437 -16.55 20.78 -28.45
C HIS A 437 -15.34 20.23 -29.20
N ARG A 438 -14.47 21.08 -29.76
CA ARG A 438 -13.19 20.64 -30.35
C ARG A 438 -12.25 20.13 -29.26
N GLU A 439 -12.12 20.87 -28.16
CA GLU A 439 -11.31 20.46 -27.00
C GLU A 439 -11.80 19.12 -26.43
N TYR A 440 -13.12 18.93 -26.31
CA TYR A 440 -13.68 17.65 -25.89
C TYR A 440 -13.43 16.53 -26.92
N SER A 441 -13.54 16.81 -28.21
CA SER A 441 -13.20 15.85 -29.26
C SER A 441 -11.72 15.42 -29.20
N ASP A 442 -10.81 16.36 -28.94
CA ASP A 442 -9.38 16.07 -28.80
C ASP A 442 -9.12 15.25 -27.53
N TYR A 443 -9.84 15.55 -26.43
CA TYR A 443 -9.80 14.77 -25.19
C TYR A 443 -10.26 13.31 -25.39
N VAL A 444 -11.34 13.08 -26.14
CA VAL A 444 -11.81 11.72 -26.47
C VAL A 444 -10.73 10.94 -27.23
N LEU A 445 -10.04 11.57 -28.18
CA LEU A 445 -8.95 10.94 -28.93
C LEU A 445 -7.73 10.68 -28.06
N GLU A 446 -7.42 11.56 -27.10
CA GLU A 446 -6.34 11.35 -26.14
C GLU A 446 -6.62 10.13 -25.26
N LEU A 447 -7.84 10.01 -24.73
CA LEU A 447 -8.27 8.80 -24.01
C LEU A 447 -8.22 7.55 -24.90
N GLY A 448 -8.59 7.69 -26.17
CA GLY A 448 -8.55 6.61 -27.16
C GLY A 448 -7.20 5.95 -27.35
N LYS A 449 -6.10 6.65 -27.05
CA LYS A 449 -4.73 6.08 -27.09
C LYS A 449 -4.51 5.00 -26.04
N GLY A 450 -5.21 5.08 -24.90
CA GLY A 450 -5.17 4.08 -23.83
C GLY A 450 -6.20 2.97 -23.96
N ILE A 451 -7.10 3.04 -24.96
CA ILE A 451 -8.18 2.08 -25.14
C ILE A 451 -7.77 0.93 -26.05
N SER A 452 -7.89 -0.30 -25.53
CA SER A 452 -7.70 -1.56 -26.24
C SER A 452 -9.03 -2.30 -26.37
N LEU A 453 -9.28 -2.91 -27.52
CA LEU A 453 -10.45 -3.76 -27.75
C LEU A 453 -10.08 -5.23 -27.57
N ILE A 454 -10.86 -5.93 -26.75
CA ILE A 454 -10.65 -7.33 -26.39
C ILE A 454 -11.83 -8.15 -26.92
N THR A 455 -11.57 -9.10 -27.81
CA THR A 455 -12.63 -9.89 -28.43
C THR A 455 -13.22 -10.90 -27.43
N GLN A 456 -14.54 -10.92 -27.31
CA GLN A 456 -15.31 -12.05 -26.80
C GLN A 456 -16.05 -12.72 -27.97
N ASP A 457 -15.56 -13.88 -28.42
CA ASP A 457 -16.15 -14.60 -29.55
C ASP A 457 -17.53 -15.19 -29.24
N VAL A 458 -17.69 -15.75 -28.02
CA VAL A 458 -18.91 -16.41 -27.55
C VAL A 458 -19.42 -15.75 -26.27
N GLN A 459 -20.71 -15.43 -26.23
CA GLN A 459 -21.37 -14.77 -25.09
C GLN A 459 -21.80 -15.79 -24.02
N ASP A 460 -20.84 -16.48 -23.42
CA ASP A 460 -21.07 -17.56 -22.45
C ASP A 460 -21.26 -17.09 -20.99
N GLY A 461 -21.46 -15.79 -20.78
CA GLY A 461 -21.70 -15.19 -19.46
C GLY A 461 -20.71 -14.11 -19.07
N PHE A 462 -20.99 -13.46 -17.93
CA PHE A 462 -20.18 -12.35 -17.41
C PHE A 462 -18.77 -12.78 -17.00
N GLY A 463 -18.63 -13.93 -16.35
CA GLY A 463 -17.32 -14.49 -15.99
C GLY A 463 -16.49 -14.83 -17.23
N HIS A 464 -17.11 -15.36 -18.29
CA HIS A 464 -16.42 -15.59 -19.57
C HIS A 464 -15.92 -14.28 -20.19
N ALA A 465 -16.73 -13.21 -20.17
CA ALA A 465 -16.31 -11.91 -20.67
C ALA A 465 -15.06 -11.41 -19.94
N VAL A 466 -15.06 -11.46 -18.60
CA VAL A 466 -13.90 -11.07 -17.80
C VAL A 466 -12.68 -11.93 -18.16
N PHE A 467 -12.84 -13.24 -18.32
CA PHE A 467 -11.75 -14.15 -18.69
C PHE A 467 -11.06 -13.81 -20.02
N CYS A 468 -11.81 -13.30 -21.01
CA CYS A 468 -11.24 -12.86 -22.29
C CYS A 468 -10.13 -11.81 -22.10
N ALA A 469 -10.15 -11.01 -21.04
CA ALA A 469 -9.15 -9.99 -20.75
C ALA A 469 -7.83 -10.50 -20.14
N ARG A 470 -7.74 -11.78 -19.75
CA ARG A 470 -6.60 -12.33 -18.98
C ARG A 470 -5.22 -12.01 -19.58
N GLN A 471 -5.06 -12.12 -20.90
CA GLN A 471 -3.79 -11.92 -21.58
C GLN A 471 -3.41 -10.44 -21.62
N TRP A 472 -4.40 -9.57 -21.81
CA TRP A 472 -4.19 -8.13 -21.87
C TRP A 472 -3.90 -7.56 -20.47
N VAL A 473 -4.58 -8.07 -19.44
CA VAL A 473 -4.31 -7.69 -18.05
C VAL A 473 -2.94 -8.19 -17.57
N GLY A 474 -2.62 -9.46 -17.80
CA GLY A 474 -1.38 -10.07 -17.30
C GLY A 474 -1.44 -10.35 -15.79
N ASP A 475 -0.31 -10.17 -15.11
CA ASP A 475 -0.14 -10.49 -13.67
C ASP A 475 -0.39 -9.28 -12.75
N GLU A 476 -1.10 -8.26 -13.22
CA GLU A 476 -1.41 -7.04 -12.46
C GLU A 476 -2.82 -7.07 -11.87
N SER A 477 -3.02 -6.38 -10.75
CA SER A 477 -4.38 -6.12 -10.25
C SER A 477 -5.07 -5.10 -11.17
N PHE A 478 -6.36 -5.29 -11.44
CA PHE A 478 -7.09 -4.50 -12.42
C PHE A 478 -8.45 -4.05 -11.87
N LEU A 479 -8.90 -2.89 -12.34
CA LEU A 479 -10.23 -2.36 -12.11
C LEU A 479 -11.19 -3.06 -13.08
N LEU A 480 -12.31 -3.58 -12.58
CA LEU A 480 -13.40 -4.11 -13.40
C LEU A 480 -14.62 -3.24 -13.18
N MET A 481 -15.17 -2.70 -14.26
CA MET A 481 -16.38 -1.87 -14.25
C MET A 481 -17.41 -2.45 -15.21
N LEU A 482 -18.69 -2.48 -14.81
CA LEU A 482 -19.75 -2.95 -15.70
C LEU A 482 -20.04 -1.93 -16.80
N GLY A 483 -20.14 -2.38 -18.05
CA GLY A 483 -20.41 -1.53 -19.22
C GLY A 483 -21.80 -0.88 -19.26
N ASP A 484 -22.69 -1.24 -18.34
CA ASP A 484 -24.05 -0.70 -18.23
C ASP A 484 -24.34 -0.03 -16.88
N HIS A 485 -23.29 0.29 -16.12
CA HIS A 485 -23.40 1.02 -14.86
C HIS A 485 -22.57 2.30 -14.92
N ILE A 486 -23.23 3.42 -14.64
CA ILE A 486 -22.56 4.71 -14.42
C ILE A 486 -22.71 5.13 -12.96
N TYR A 487 -21.80 5.97 -12.49
CA TYR A 487 -21.59 6.22 -11.07
C TYR A 487 -21.57 7.72 -10.80
N SER A 488 -22.21 8.14 -9.72
CA SER A 488 -22.04 9.47 -9.16
C SER A 488 -21.59 9.35 -7.71
N THR A 489 -20.67 10.21 -7.29
CA THR A 489 -20.20 10.25 -5.91
C THR A 489 -20.86 11.38 -5.14
N SER A 490 -21.02 11.20 -3.83
CA SER A 490 -21.40 12.25 -2.88
C SER A 490 -20.24 12.65 -1.95
N ALA A 491 -19.02 12.21 -2.28
CA ALA A 491 -17.81 12.45 -1.50
C ALA A 491 -16.78 13.23 -2.34
N GLU A 492 -15.70 13.70 -1.70
CA GLU A 492 -14.59 14.35 -2.41
C GLU A 492 -13.87 13.40 -3.37
N LEU A 493 -13.89 12.10 -3.09
CA LEU A 493 -13.27 11.06 -3.91
C LEU A 493 -14.30 10.43 -4.84
N SER A 494 -13.95 10.26 -6.11
CA SER A 494 -14.73 9.46 -7.07
C SER A 494 -14.97 8.04 -6.56
N CYS A 495 -15.95 7.35 -7.12
CA CYS A 495 -16.28 6.02 -6.65
C CYS A 495 -15.13 5.04 -6.92
N VAL A 496 -14.40 5.20 -8.02
CA VAL A 496 -13.19 4.42 -8.31
C VAL A 496 -12.06 4.73 -7.31
N GLU A 497 -11.80 5.99 -6.99
CA GLU A 497 -10.77 6.37 -6.01
C GLU A 497 -11.03 5.78 -4.62
N GLN A 498 -12.30 5.69 -4.21
CA GLN A 498 -12.68 5.02 -2.96
C GLN A 498 -12.23 3.55 -2.95
N LEU A 499 -12.43 2.80 -4.05
CA LEU A 499 -11.94 1.42 -4.17
C LEU A 499 -10.41 1.37 -4.21
N LEU A 500 -9.77 2.22 -5.02
CA LEU A 500 -8.31 2.25 -5.17
C LEU A 500 -7.63 2.44 -3.83
N ARG A 501 -8.09 3.40 -3.02
CA ARG A 501 -7.56 3.65 -1.68
C ARG A 501 -7.65 2.42 -0.77
N VAL A 502 -8.78 1.69 -0.82
CA VAL A 502 -8.96 0.46 -0.04
C VAL A 502 -8.02 -0.64 -0.53
N HIS A 503 -7.87 -0.82 -1.84
CA HIS A 503 -6.95 -1.81 -2.41
C HIS A 503 -5.51 -1.47 -2.05
N GLU A 504 -5.10 -0.21 -2.21
CA GLU A 504 -3.77 0.27 -1.85
C GLU A 504 -3.48 0.03 -0.37
N THR A 505 -4.44 0.28 0.51
CA THR A 505 -4.25 0.06 1.95
C THR A 505 -4.14 -1.42 2.28
N THR A 506 -4.95 -2.27 1.65
CA THR A 506 -5.13 -3.67 2.09
C THR A 506 -4.33 -4.70 1.28
N GLY A 507 -3.97 -4.39 0.04
CA GLY A 507 -3.39 -5.31 -0.94
C GLY A 507 -4.34 -6.41 -1.43
N LEU A 508 -5.61 -6.40 -1.00
CA LEU A 508 -6.60 -7.44 -1.29
C LEU A 508 -7.52 -7.03 -2.45
N SER A 509 -8.20 -8.01 -3.06
CA SER A 509 -9.31 -7.71 -3.97
C SER A 509 -10.41 -6.93 -3.23
N VAL A 510 -10.98 -5.93 -3.90
CA VAL A 510 -11.98 -5.01 -3.35
C VAL A 510 -13.23 -5.00 -4.22
N VAL A 511 -14.40 -4.89 -3.61
CA VAL A 511 -15.68 -4.72 -4.32
C VAL A 511 -16.43 -3.54 -3.71
N GLY A 512 -17.01 -2.70 -4.57
CA GLY A 512 -17.94 -1.67 -4.12
C GLY A 512 -19.25 -2.32 -3.65
N LEU A 513 -19.84 -1.81 -2.57
CA LEU A 513 -21.09 -2.28 -1.98
C LEU A 513 -22.08 -1.13 -1.83
N LYS A 514 -23.37 -1.47 -1.97
CA LYS A 514 -24.48 -0.55 -1.70
C LYS A 514 -25.53 -1.18 -0.80
N PRO A 515 -25.93 -0.53 0.31
CA PRO A 515 -27.12 -0.91 1.06
C PRO A 515 -28.34 -0.86 0.15
N THR A 516 -29.05 -1.98 0.04
CA THR A 516 -30.16 -2.15 -0.89
C THR A 516 -31.35 -2.80 -0.18
N PRO A 517 -32.59 -2.32 -0.40
CA PRO A 517 -33.78 -2.96 0.14
C PRO A 517 -33.97 -4.40 -0.34
N ALA A 518 -34.52 -5.24 0.54
CA ALA A 518 -34.84 -6.66 0.32
C ALA A 518 -35.51 -6.97 -1.02
N GLU A 519 -36.40 -6.11 -1.50
CA GLU A 519 -37.16 -6.33 -2.75
C GLU A 519 -36.30 -6.30 -4.02
N GLN A 520 -35.10 -5.70 -3.95
CA GLN A 520 -34.20 -5.53 -5.10
C GLN A 520 -33.03 -6.51 -5.10
N VAL A 521 -32.82 -7.30 -4.05
CA VAL A 521 -31.63 -8.18 -3.93
C VAL A 521 -31.53 -9.23 -5.04
N ARG A 522 -32.67 -9.70 -5.56
CA ARG A 522 -32.75 -10.66 -6.69
C ARG A 522 -32.20 -10.11 -8.01
N LEU A 523 -31.98 -8.80 -8.11
CA LEU A 523 -31.50 -8.14 -9.32
C LEU A 523 -29.96 -8.13 -9.39
N PHE A 524 -29.28 -8.33 -8.27
CA PHE A 524 -27.85 -8.10 -8.14
C PHE A 524 -27.14 -9.24 -7.41
N GLY A 525 -25.84 -9.38 -7.64
CA GLY A 525 -25.00 -10.10 -6.70
C GLY A 525 -25.08 -9.43 -5.32
N CYS A 526 -24.92 -10.22 -4.27
CA CYS A 526 -24.92 -9.76 -2.89
C CYS A 526 -23.65 -10.23 -2.17
N ALA A 527 -23.28 -9.51 -1.12
CA ALA A 527 -22.19 -9.90 -0.24
C ALA A 527 -22.58 -9.73 1.23
N SER A 528 -21.98 -10.54 2.10
CA SER A 528 -22.01 -10.33 3.54
C SER A 528 -20.61 -10.40 4.13
N GLY A 529 -20.44 -9.85 5.31
CA GLY A 529 -19.14 -9.69 5.93
C GLY A 529 -19.21 -9.15 7.33
N THR A 530 -18.03 -8.97 7.92
CA THR A 530 -17.84 -8.33 9.23
C THR A 530 -17.15 -6.99 9.02
N TRP A 531 -17.60 -5.94 9.70
CA TRP A 531 -16.99 -4.62 9.63
C TRP A 531 -15.50 -4.65 10.00
N ARG A 532 -14.68 -3.98 9.17
CA ARG A 532 -13.36 -3.48 9.57
C ARG A 532 -13.56 -2.15 10.31
N GLN A 533 -12.57 -1.65 11.05
CA GLN A 533 -12.72 -0.42 11.82
C GLN A 533 -13.39 0.70 11.01
N GLY A 534 -14.50 1.24 11.52
CA GLY A 534 -15.43 2.13 10.78
C GLY A 534 -16.69 1.40 10.28
N GLN A 535 -17.58 2.12 9.59
CA GLN A 535 -18.79 1.57 8.97
C GLN A 535 -18.77 1.67 7.43
N ASP A 536 -17.57 1.70 6.84
CA ASP A 536 -17.39 1.89 5.39
C ASP A 536 -16.64 0.74 4.70
N ILE A 537 -16.07 -0.19 5.48
CA ILE A 537 -15.25 -1.29 4.96
C ILE A 537 -15.62 -2.62 5.63
N LEU A 538 -15.83 -3.68 4.86
CA LEU A 538 -16.12 -5.04 5.34
C LEU A 538 -15.00 -6.01 4.97
N ASN A 539 -14.69 -6.95 5.86
CA ASN A 539 -14.12 -8.24 5.45
C ASN A 539 -15.27 -9.07 4.88
N ILE A 540 -15.24 -9.39 3.58
CA ILE A 540 -16.28 -10.21 2.98
C ILE A 540 -16.14 -11.65 3.47
N THR A 541 -17.24 -12.23 3.92
CA THR A 541 -17.34 -13.63 4.35
C THR A 541 -18.12 -14.48 3.37
N ARG A 542 -18.93 -13.87 2.49
CA ARG A 542 -19.74 -14.61 1.51
C ARG A 542 -20.14 -13.72 0.34
N PHE A 543 -20.12 -14.29 -0.86
CA PHE A 543 -20.83 -13.77 -2.03
C PHE A 543 -22.02 -14.68 -2.39
N ALA A 544 -23.04 -14.10 -3.04
CA ALA A 544 -24.18 -14.83 -3.59
C ALA A 544 -24.67 -14.17 -4.88
N GLU A 545 -24.88 -14.95 -5.94
CA GLU A 545 -25.44 -14.44 -7.20
C GLU A 545 -26.97 -14.38 -7.10
N LYS A 546 -27.55 -13.18 -7.25
CA LYS A 546 -29.00 -12.92 -7.34
C LYS A 546 -29.83 -13.81 -6.38
N PRO A 547 -29.54 -13.76 -5.06
CA PRO A 547 -30.19 -14.64 -4.11
C PRO A 547 -31.69 -14.35 -4.04
N ASN A 548 -32.48 -15.40 -3.75
CA ASN A 548 -33.85 -15.19 -3.31
C ASN A 548 -33.87 -14.60 -1.89
N LEU A 549 -35.03 -14.04 -1.51
CA LEU A 549 -35.15 -13.29 -0.26
C LEU A 549 -34.92 -14.16 0.99
N ASP A 550 -35.39 -15.41 0.97
CA ASP A 550 -35.21 -16.32 2.10
C ASP A 550 -33.73 -16.66 2.31
N PHE A 551 -32.99 -16.89 1.23
CA PHE A 551 -31.55 -17.09 1.29
C PHE A 551 -30.83 -15.85 1.83
N ALA A 552 -31.20 -14.66 1.37
CA ALA A 552 -30.60 -13.41 1.82
C ALA A 552 -30.80 -13.21 3.34
N ARG A 553 -32.02 -13.38 3.84
CA ARG A 553 -32.36 -13.25 5.27
C ARG A 553 -31.62 -14.24 6.16
N ASN A 554 -31.32 -15.44 5.66
CA ASN A 554 -30.65 -16.47 6.45
C ASN A 554 -29.12 -16.41 6.38
N HIS A 555 -28.54 -15.85 5.31
CA HIS A 555 -27.11 -16.00 5.03
C HIS A 555 -26.35 -14.70 4.73
N LEU A 556 -27.07 -13.61 4.46
CA LEU A 556 -26.47 -12.36 3.98
C LEU A 556 -26.69 -11.16 4.91
N VAL A 557 -27.20 -11.40 6.11
CA VAL A 557 -27.38 -10.36 7.12
C VAL A 557 -26.01 -9.88 7.60
N VAL A 558 -25.86 -8.56 7.70
CA VAL A 558 -24.68 -7.91 8.28
C VAL A 558 -25.12 -7.11 9.51
N GLU A 559 -24.38 -7.27 10.61
CA GLU A 559 -24.65 -6.54 11.85
C GLU A 559 -24.58 -5.02 11.62
N GLY A 560 -25.53 -4.28 12.18
CA GLY A 560 -25.61 -2.82 12.04
C GLY A 560 -26.32 -2.32 10.77
N LEU A 561 -26.69 -3.21 9.84
CA LEU A 561 -27.61 -2.83 8.76
C LEU A 561 -29.07 -2.79 9.25
N PRO A 562 -29.91 -1.89 8.71
CA PRO A 562 -31.35 -1.93 8.95
C PRO A 562 -31.96 -3.28 8.56
N GLN A 563 -33.06 -3.64 9.23
CA GLN A 563 -33.83 -4.84 8.89
C GLN A 563 -34.25 -4.81 7.40
N ASP A 564 -34.19 -5.98 6.75
CA ASP A 564 -34.52 -6.13 5.32
C ASP A 564 -33.69 -5.22 4.39
N THR A 565 -32.45 -4.90 4.80
CA THR A 565 -31.44 -4.25 3.96
C THR A 565 -30.22 -5.15 3.83
N PHE A 566 -29.69 -5.27 2.61
CA PHE A 566 -28.56 -6.13 2.28
C PHE A 566 -27.53 -5.37 1.44
N PHE A 567 -26.26 -5.78 1.49
CA PHE A 567 -25.26 -5.25 0.58
C PHE A 567 -25.34 -5.93 -0.78
N THR A 568 -25.66 -5.15 -1.81
CA THR A 568 -25.52 -5.58 -3.21
C THR A 568 -24.20 -5.10 -3.79
N LEU A 569 -23.70 -5.84 -4.79
CA LEU A 569 -22.47 -5.47 -5.51
C LEU A 569 -22.73 -4.19 -6.31
N PHE A 570 -21.82 -3.21 -6.17
CA PHE A 570 -21.95 -1.88 -6.77
C PHE A 570 -21.66 -1.87 -8.28
N GLY A 571 -21.05 -2.93 -8.82
CA GLY A 571 -20.64 -2.99 -10.23
C GLY A 571 -19.19 -2.53 -10.48
N MET A 572 -18.43 -2.28 -9.42
CA MET A 572 -17.00 -2.00 -9.50
C MET A 572 -16.20 -2.92 -8.58
N TYR A 573 -15.06 -3.37 -9.10
CA TYR A 573 -14.19 -4.32 -8.43
C TYR A 573 -12.73 -3.95 -8.70
N ILE A 574 -11.86 -4.14 -7.74
CA ILE A 574 -10.42 -4.29 -7.97
C ILE A 574 -10.10 -5.76 -7.73
N LEU A 575 -9.60 -6.45 -8.75
CA LEU A 575 -9.36 -7.88 -8.70
C LEU A 575 -7.89 -8.19 -8.87
N THR A 576 -7.39 -9.12 -8.07
CA THR A 576 -6.07 -9.73 -8.28
C THR A 576 -6.11 -10.66 -9.50
N PRO A 577 -4.99 -10.87 -10.21
CA PRO A 577 -4.94 -11.72 -11.41
C PRO A 577 -5.33 -13.18 -11.12
N ARG A 578 -5.32 -13.60 -9.85
CA ARG A 578 -5.78 -14.94 -9.43
C ARG A 578 -7.20 -15.25 -9.87
N ILE A 579 -8.06 -14.24 -10.07
CA ILE A 579 -9.41 -14.44 -10.58
C ILE A 579 -9.44 -15.16 -11.93
N PHE A 580 -8.44 -14.95 -12.80
CA PHE A 580 -8.41 -15.57 -14.12
C PHE A 580 -8.21 -17.07 -14.06
N ALA A 581 -7.40 -17.56 -13.13
CA ALA A 581 -7.21 -19.00 -12.94
C ALA A 581 -8.50 -19.67 -12.43
N LEU A 582 -9.23 -19.02 -11.52
CA LEU A 582 -10.53 -19.51 -11.04
C LEU A 582 -11.58 -19.54 -12.17
N LEU A 583 -11.59 -18.51 -13.02
CA LEU A 583 -12.44 -18.48 -14.21
C LEU A 583 -12.05 -19.57 -15.22
N GLU A 584 -10.75 -19.77 -15.44
CA GLU A 584 -10.22 -20.83 -16.30
C GLU A 584 -10.68 -22.21 -15.83
N ASP A 585 -10.54 -22.49 -14.54
CA ASP A 585 -10.98 -23.75 -13.93
C ASP A 585 -12.48 -24.00 -14.14
N ASN A 586 -13.31 -22.96 -13.92
CA ASN A 586 -14.75 -23.06 -14.17
C ASN A 586 -15.09 -23.29 -15.64
N ILE A 587 -14.38 -22.64 -16.57
CA ILE A 587 -14.57 -22.81 -18.02
C ILE A 587 -14.15 -24.21 -18.46
N LEU A 588 -12.95 -24.66 -18.08
CA LEU A 588 -12.42 -25.99 -18.42
C LEU A 588 -13.29 -27.12 -17.85
N CYS A 589 -13.80 -26.96 -16.63
CA CYS A 589 -14.70 -27.91 -15.99
C CYS A 589 -16.17 -27.74 -16.37
N ASN A 590 -16.51 -26.78 -17.25
CA ASN A 590 -17.87 -26.43 -17.65
C ASN A 590 -18.84 -26.19 -16.46
N ARG A 591 -18.37 -25.52 -15.40
CA ARG A 591 -19.17 -25.18 -14.23
C ARG A 591 -19.96 -23.89 -14.47
N ARG A 592 -21.26 -24.03 -14.74
CA ARG A 592 -22.16 -22.93 -15.06
C ARG A 592 -23.22 -22.74 -13.98
N GLU A 593 -23.57 -21.48 -13.72
CA GLU A 593 -24.66 -21.08 -12.83
C GLU A 593 -25.71 -20.33 -13.66
N GLY A 594 -26.95 -20.85 -13.68
CA GLY A 594 -28.00 -20.31 -14.56
C GLY A 594 -27.72 -20.46 -16.06
N GLY A 595 -26.85 -21.41 -16.45
CA GLY A 595 -26.47 -21.64 -17.86
C GLY A 595 -25.27 -20.82 -18.36
N GLU A 596 -24.73 -19.96 -17.51
CA GLU A 596 -23.63 -19.04 -17.82
C GLU A 596 -22.42 -19.28 -16.92
N PHE A 597 -21.22 -18.91 -17.39
CA PHE A 597 -20.05 -18.76 -16.51
C PHE A 597 -20.19 -17.46 -15.73
N GLN A 598 -20.52 -17.55 -14.45
CA GLN A 598 -20.70 -16.40 -13.56
C GLN A 598 -19.41 -16.00 -12.85
N LEU A 599 -19.19 -14.70 -12.68
CA LEU A 599 -18.05 -14.16 -11.93
C LEU A 599 -18.21 -14.41 -10.41
N THR A 600 -19.43 -14.32 -9.89
CA THR A 600 -19.73 -14.31 -8.44
C THR A 600 -19.23 -15.57 -7.72
N SER A 601 -19.33 -16.74 -8.36
CA SER A 601 -18.79 -18.00 -7.82
C SER A 601 -17.25 -17.97 -7.70
N CYS A 602 -16.56 -17.37 -8.67
CA CYS A 602 -15.11 -17.16 -8.61
C CYS A 602 -14.72 -16.11 -7.58
N LEU A 603 -15.53 -15.07 -7.36
CA LEU A 603 -15.30 -14.10 -6.28
C LEU A 603 -15.37 -14.77 -4.90
N ASP A 604 -16.33 -15.66 -4.67
CA ASP A 604 -16.41 -16.39 -3.39
C ASP A 604 -15.21 -17.34 -3.21
N SER A 605 -14.77 -17.99 -4.27
CA SER A 605 -13.57 -18.84 -4.24
C SER A 605 -12.31 -18.01 -3.96
N LEU A 606 -12.16 -16.87 -4.63
CA LEU A 606 -11.04 -15.94 -4.42
C LEU A 606 -10.99 -15.42 -2.98
N ARG A 607 -12.16 -15.08 -2.43
CA ARG A 607 -12.31 -14.67 -1.04
C ARG A 607 -11.85 -15.76 -0.08
N GLN A 608 -12.15 -17.03 -0.34
CA GLN A 608 -11.71 -18.15 0.49
C GLN A 608 -10.18 -18.34 0.43
N GLU A 609 -9.57 -18.13 -0.74
CA GLU A 609 -8.13 -18.29 -0.94
C GLU A 609 -7.29 -17.14 -0.37
N GLN A 610 -7.69 -15.89 -0.62
CA GLN A 610 -6.85 -14.71 -0.38
C GLN A 610 -7.48 -13.70 0.60
N GLY A 611 -8.74 -13.89 0.99
CA GLY A 611 -9.55 -12.83 1.60
C GLY A 611 -10.08 -11.85 0.56
N PHE A 612 -11.07 -11.05 0.96
CA PHE A 612 -11.71 -10.07 0.07
C PHE A 612 -12.30 -8.92 0.91
N VAL A 613 -12.22 -7.70 0.40
CA VAL A 613 -12.70 -6.50 1.10
C VAL A 613 -13.90 -5.89 0.37
N GLY A 614 -14.94 -5.52 1.11
CA GLY A 614 -16.04 -4.70 0.62
C GLY A 614 -15.83 -3.25 1.01
N CYS A 615 -16.06 -2.32 0.09
CA CYS A 615 -16.08 -0.88 0.36
C CYS A 615 -17.51 -0.37 0.14
N VAL A 616 -18.13 0.17 1.18
CA VAL A 616 -19.45 0.81 1.07
C VAL A 616 -19.26 2.14 0.38
N ILE A 617 -19.79 2.27 -0.83
CA ILE A 617 -19.52 3.43 -1.68
C ILE A 617 -20.39 4.61 -1.26
N GLN A 618 -19.74 5.75 -1.05
CA GLN A 618 -20.39 7.04 -0.87
C GLN A 618 -20.75 7.61 -2.24
N GLY A 619 -21.82 7.06 -2.81
CA GLY A 619 -22.27 7.37 -4.15
C GLY A 619 -23.44 6.52 -4.61
N GLU A 620 -23.95 6.86 -5.78
CA GLU A 620 -25.04 6.16 -6.45
C GLU A 620 -24.51 5.42 -7.68
N ARG A 621 -25.12 4.28 -7.98
CA ARG A 621 -24.96 3.58 -9.26
C ARG A 621 -26.27 3.63 -10.02
N PHE A 622 -26.17 3.78 -11.33
CA PHE A 622 -27.29 3.82 -12.25
C PHE A 622 -27.16 2.67 -13.26
N ASP A 623 -28.09 1.71 -13.22
CA ASP A 623 -28.14 0.57 -14.15
C ASP A 623 -28.91 0.98 -15.42
N VAL A 624 -28.18 1.27 -16.49
CA VAL A 624 -28.77 1.61 -17.80
C VAL A 624 -29.18 0.35 -18.59
N GLY A 625 -28.91 -0.84 -18.07
CA GLY A 625 -29.16 -2.14 -18.70
C GLY A 625 -30.62 -2.58 -18.70
N VAL A 626 -31.52 -1.79 -18.11
CA VAL A 626 -32.97 -2.01 -18.05
C VAL A 626 -33.77 -0.72 -18.31
N PRO A 627 -35.00 -0.79 -18.86
CA PRO A 627 -35.76 0.40 -19.25
C PRO A 627 -35.99 1.42 -18.12
N ASP A 628 -36.47 0.97 -16.96
CA ASP A 628 -36.75 1.88 -15.83
C ASP A 628 -35.48 2.47 -15.23
N GLY A 629 -34.39 1.70 -15.20
CA GLY A 629 -33.08 2.16 -14.77
C GLY A 629 -32.52 3.23 -15.71
N TYR A 630 -32.61 3.03 -17.02
CA TYR A 630 -32.23 4.04 -18.00
C TYR A 630 -33.10 5.32 -17.89
N ARG A 631 -34.42 5.18 -17.73
CA ARG A 631 -35.32 6.32 -17.48
C ARG A 631 -34.91 7.11 -16.23
N ARG A 632 -34.62 6.42 -15.13
CA ARG A 632 -34.16 7.04 -13.87
C ARG A 632 -32.84 7.78 -14.08
N THR A 633 -31.90 7.15 -14.80
CA THR A 633 -30.59 7.72 -15.12
C THR A 633 -30.72 9.06 -15.84
N MET A 634 -31.62 9.15 -16.83
CA MET A 634 -31.86 10.39 -17.57
C MET A 634 -32.44 11.54 -16.73
N ILE A 635 -33.01 11.23 -15.57
CA ILE A 635 -33.58 12.22 -14.66
C ILE A 635 -32.55 12.62 -13.59
N GLU A 636 -31.87 11.65 -12.98
CA GLU A 636 -31.09 11.87 -11.75
C GLU A 636 -29.58 12.06 -11.97
N PHE A 637 -29.00 11.48 -13.03
CA PHE A 637 -27.54 11.45 -13.17
C PHE A 637 -26.95 12.84 -13.43
N GLY A 638 -27.57 13.63 -14.33
CA GLY A 638 -27.13 14.99 -14.64
C GLY A 638 -27.42 16.01 -13.53
N ASP A 639 -28.37 15.72 -12.63
CA ASP A 639 -28.75 16.58 -11.50
C ASP A 639 -27.90 16.32 -10.25
N SER A 640 -27.02 15.31 -10.29
CA SER A 640 -26.06 15.01 -9.23
C SER A 640 -25.10 16.19 -9.08
N SER A 641 -25.37 17.06 -8.10
CA SER A 641 -24.59 18.26 -7.86
C SER A 641 -23.12 17.89 -7.57
N SER A 642 -22.20 18.43 -8.35
CA SER A 642 -20.75 18.27 -8.18
C SER A 642 -20.20 18.97 -6.94
#